data_AF-A0A8X7U5I6-F1
#
_entry.id   AF-A0A8X7U5I6-F1
#
_cell.length_a   1.000
_cell.length_b   1.000
_cell.length_c   1.000
_cell.angle_alpha   90.00
_cell.angle_beta   90.00
_cell.angle_gamma   90.00
#
_symmetry.space_group_name_H-M   'P 1'
#
loop_
_entity.id
_entity.type
_entity.pdbx_description
1 polymer ?
#
loop_
_entity_poly.entity_id
_entity_poly.type
_entity_poly.pdbx_seq_one_letter_code
_entity_poly.pdbx_strand_id
1 'polypeptide(L)'
;MPHRDVYSWTTIIQGYIAATKYDEALSLFSAMHVDDTRVSADSHVLSVALKACGQTSNISFGESLHAFAHKTHLLSDVYVASSLLNLYKGNGMIDESCRLFSELPYRNTVTWTTIITGLVHAGRHKEGLMYFSEMSRFEGLPDTFTFAIALKACAGLRQVQYGRGIHTHVISKGFGAVLDVANSLFTMYTECGEMEDGLRLFESMRERDVVSWTSLITAYSRIGQEENAVKTFLEMRNSDVPPNEQTFASAFAACASLSRLVWGEQLHGNVISLGLGDYLSVSNSMMNMYSKCGELDSASALFRGMRCRDIISWSTIIGGYSQGGLPEEGFECFSWMRRSGTKPTDFALASLLSVSGNMAVLEQGRQVHALALYLGLEQSPTVRSALINMYSKCGSIVEASKVFKETERGADIVALTAMINGYAEHGKSKEAIDLFEKSLKVGFRPDDVSFISVLTACSHSGQLGLGFHYFNLMQDKYNMSPAKEHYGCMVDLLCRAGRLSEAEKMIDEMPFEKDDVVWTTLLRACTAKRDVERGRRAAERVLEVEPTSSTALVTLANIYSSTEKWKEAAIVRKSMKSKGVVKEPGWSSILIKDRVSAFASGGRSHPQSEDIYSVLESLVSGAEPLRYGCEMKRDSGSIQIL
;
A
#
# COMPACT_ATOMS: atom_id res chain seq x y z
N MET A 1 30.50 -50.44 17.62
CA MET A 1 29.69 -51.14 18.64
C MET A 1 28.86 -52.19 17.92
N PRO A 2 28.92 -53.48 18.29
CA PRO A 2 28.31 -54.55 17.48
C PRO A 2 26.80 -54.67 17.63
N HIS A 3 26.20 -54.10 18.69
CA HIS A 3 24.76 -54.01 18.88
C HIS A 3 24.41 -52.63 19.44
N ARG A 4 23.51 -51.92 18.78
CA ARG A 4 22.98 -50.62 19.20
C ARG A 4 21.60 -50.84 19.80
N ASP A 5 21.40 -50.46 21.05
CA ASP A 5 20.08 -50.43 21.68
C ASP A 5 19.26 -49.21 21.22
N VAL A 6 17.96 -49.18 21.54
CA VAL A 6 17.05 -48.08 21.18
C VAL A 6 17.62 -46.72 21.61
N TYR A 7 18.16 -46.63 22.83
CA TYR A 7 18.71 -45.40 23.40
C TYR A 7 19.91 -44.85 22.63
N SER A 8 20.82 -45.72 22.19
CA SER A 8 21.96 -45.34 21.36
C SER A 8 21.51 -44.83 19.98
N TRP A 9 20.48 -45.44 19.38
CA TRP A 9 19.86 -44.92 18.16
C TRP A 9 19.19 -43.56 18.38
N THR A 10 18.42 -43.37 19.45
CA THR A 10 17.77 -42.08 19.75
C THR A 10 18.78 -40.96 19.87
N THR A 11 19.86 -41.21 20.61
CA THR A 11 20.91 -40.21 20.88
C THR A 11 21.62 -39.80 19.59
N ILE A 12 21.90 -40.75 18.70
CA ILE A 12 22.53 -40.48 17.41
C ILE A 12 21.58 -39.64 16.53
N ILE A 13 20.32 -40.06 16.37
CA ILE A 13 19.33 -39.35 15.54
C ILE A 13 19.12 -37.92 16.07
N GLN A 14 19.02 -37.75 17.39
CA GLN A 14 18.90 -36.45 18.03
C GLN A 14 20.13 -35.56 17.80
N GLY A 15 21.33 -36.13 17.78
CA GLY A 15 22.56 -35.42 17.43
C GLY A 15 22.57 -34.89 15.99
N TYR A 16 22.07 -35.67 15.02
CA TYR A 16 21.93 -35.20 13.63
C TYR A 16 20.88 -34.09 13.50
N ILE A 17 19.76 -34.17 14.22
CA ILE A 17 18.74 -33.12 14.28
C ILE A 17 19.30 -31.82 14.88
N ALA A 18 20.09 -31.92 15.96
CA ALA A 18 20.74 -30.76 16.57
C ALA A 18 21.76 -30.10 15.60
N ALA A 19 22.37 -30.90 14.73
CA ALA A 19 23.24 -30.42 13.66
C ALA A 19 22.49 -29.99 12.38
N THR A 20 21.15 -29.87 12.40
CA THR A 20 20.28 -29.51 11.26
C THR A 20 20.38 -30.46 10.05
N LYS A 21 20.86 -31.69 10.26
CA LYS A 21 21.02 -32.74 9.24
C LYS A 21 19.84 -33.71 9.29
N TYR A 22 18.69 -33.20 8.86
CA TYR A 22 17.42 -33.88 9.06
C TYR A 22 17.22 -35.09 8.13
N ASP A 23 17.68 -35.03 6.88
CA ASP A 23 17.55 -36.14 5.92
C ASP A 23 18.41 -37.35 6.33
N GLU A 24 19.61 -37.09 6.87
CA GLU A 24 20.47 -38.12 7.44
C GLU A 24 19.87 -38.73 8.71
N ALA A 25 19.20 -37.91 9.54
CA ALA A 25 18.49 -38.39 10.72
C ALA A 25 17.33 -39.35 10.34
N LEU A 26 16.57 -39.02 9.29
CA LEU A 26 15.49 -39.88 8.77
C LEU A 26 16.01 -41.15 8.09
N SER A 27 17.15 -41.05 7.41
CA SER A 27 17.85 -42.21 6.82
C SER A 27 18.34 -43.18 7.91
N LEU A 28 18.87 -42.65 9.01
CA LEU A 28 19.30 -43.45 10.17
C LEU A 28 18.12 -44.09 10.90
N PHE A 29 16.99 -43.40 11.03
CA PHE A 29 15.77 -43.99 11.56
C PHE A 29 15.28 -45.17 10.69
N SER A 30 15.33 -45.01 9.37
CA SER A 30 14.97 -46.08 8.43
C SER A 30 15.92 -47.28 8.54
N ALA A 31 17.23 -47.03 8.65
CA ALA A 31 18.23 -48.07 8.84
C ALA A 31 18.04 -48.84 10.16
N MET A 32 17.67 -48.16 11.24
CA MET A 32 17.33 -48.81 12.53
C MET A 32 16.23 -49.86 12.37
N HIS A 33 15.24 -49.60 11.51
CA HIS A 33 14.12 -50.51 11.24
C HIS A 33 14.48 -51.67 10.29
N VAL A 34 15.43 -51.46 9.38
CA VAL A 34 15.83 -52.44 8.36
C VAL A 34 16.95 -53.36 8.87
N ASP A 35 17.93 -52.84 9.60
CA ASP A 35 19.15 -53.55 9.98
C ASP A 35 19.03 -54.34 11.29
N ASP A 36 18.09 -54.00 12.19
CA ASP A 36 17.95 -54.66 13.50
C ASP A 36 16.48 -54.91 13.87
N THR A 37 15.91 -56.01 13.36
CA THR A 37 14.50 -56.41 13.60
C THR A 37 14.18 -56.73 15.05
N ARG A 38 15.16 -56.73 15.96
CA ARG A 38 14.98 -56.93 17.42
C ARG A 38 14.71 -55.62 18.16
N VAL A 39 14.91 -54.47 17.51
CA VAL A 39 14.79 -53.13 18.11
C VAL A 39 13.49 -52.48 17.62
N SER A 40 12.43 -52.56 18.44
CA SER A 40 11.20 -51.81 18.17
C SER A 40 11.43 -50.33 18.44
N ALA A 41 11.01 -49.46 17.52
CA ALA A 41 10.97 -48.03 17.77
C ALA A 41 10.06 -47.75 18.98
N ASP A 42 10.60 -47.10 20.00
CA ASP A 42 9.81 -46.61 21.11
C ASP A 42 9.21 -45.24 20.78
N SER A 43 8.33 -44.75 21.67
CA SER A 43 7.72 -43.43 21.56
C SER A 43 8.75 -42.31 21.36
N HIS A 44 9.91 -42.40 22.03
CA HIS A 44 10.88 -41.33 22.03
C HIS A 44 11.59 -41.23 20.68
N VAL A 45 12.11 -42.34 20.13
CA VAL A 45 12.73 -42.35 18.79
C VAL A 45 11.74 -41.91 17.71
N LEU A 46 10.48 -42.37 17.81
CA LEU A 46 9.43 -41.98 16.87
C LEU A 46 9.12 -40.48 16.93
N SER A 47 9.02 -39.88 18.12
CA SER A 47 8.82 -38.44 18.29
C SER A 47 9.94 -37.59 17.68
N VAL A 48 11.19 -38.07 17.81
CA VAL A 48 12.39 -37.42 17.27
C VAL A 48 12.40 -37.49 15.73
N ALA A 49 12.06 -38.64 15.14
CA ALA A 49 11.94 -38.80 13.69
C ALA A 49 10.83 -37.91 13.11
N LEU A 50 9.66 -37.84 13.76
CA LEU A 50 8.56 -36.96 13.38
C LEU A 50 8.95 -35.48 13.41
N LYS A 51 9.74 -35.06 14.41
CA LYS A 51 10.28 -33.71 14.48
C LYS A 51 11.19 -33.40 13.30
N ALA A 52 12.03 -34.35 12.86
CA ALA A 52 12.86 -34.19 11.66
C ALA A 52 12.00 -34.06 10.39
N CYS A 53 10.96 -34.88 10.22
CA CYS A 53 10.00 -34.74 9.11
C CYS A 53 9.36 -33.37 9.06
N GLY A 54 9.06 -32.79 10.23
CA GLY A 54 8.49 -31.45 10.35
C GLY A 54 9.40 -30.34 9.83
N GLN A 55 10.72 -30.53 9.87
CA GLN A 55 11.71 -29.54 9.41
C GLN A 55 12.09 -29.71 7.93
N THR A 56 11.98 -30.92 7.37
CA THR A 56 12.30 -31.21 5.96
C THR A 56 11.11 -31.08 5.01
N SER A 57 9.91 -30.79 5.54
CA SER A 57 8.65 -30.85 4.81
C SER A 57 8.42 -32.18 4.06
N ASN A 58 9.02 -33.28 4.54
CA ASN A 58 8.80 -34.62 3.98
C ASN A 58 7.51 -35.22 4.54
N ILE A 59 6.38 -34.71 4.04
CA ILE A 59 5.03 -35.04 4.51
C ILE A 59 4.74 -36.54 4.31
N SER A 60 5.13 -37.10 3.16
CA SER A 60 4.86 -38.51 2.82
C SER A 60 5.48 -39.49 3.83
N PHE A 61 6.70 -39.20 4.29
CA PHE A 61 7.37 -40.00 5.30
C PHE A 61 6.71 -39.79 6.68
N GLY A 62 6.33 -38.56 7.00
CA GLY A 62 5.56 -38.24 8.21
C GLY A 62 4.20 -38.96 8.30
N GLU A 63 3.46 -39.05 7.21
CA GLU A 63 2.19 -39.81 7.13
C GLU A 63 2.40 -41.32 7.32
N SER A 64 3.51 -41.85 6.79
CA SER A 64 3.90 -43.25 7.00
C SER A 64 4.19 -43.52 8.49
N LEU A 65 4.88 -42.60 9.17
CA LEU A 65 5.13 -42.66 10.60
C LEU A 65 3.85 -42.49 11.43
N HIS A 66 2.90 -41.67 10.98
CA HIS A 66 1.58 -41.56 11.61
C HIS A 66 0.82 -42.89 11.53
N ALA A 67 0.75 -43.52 10.35
CA ALA A 67 0.11 -44.83 10.19
C ALA A 67 0.77 -45.91 11.06
N PHE A 68 2.11 -45.86 11.18
CA PHE A 68 2.86 -46.72 12.10
C PHE A 68 2.49 -46.49 13.57
N ALA A 69 2.40 -45.22 14.02
CA ALA A 69 2.00 -44.86 15.38
C ALA A 69 0.59 -45.37 15.71
N HIS A 70 -0.33 -45.30 14.75
CA HIS A 70 -1.69 -45.81 14.90
C HIS A 70 -1.70 -47.35 15.02
N LYS A 71 -0.96 -48.05 14.15
CA LYS A 71 -0.87 -49.52 14.16
C LYS A 71 -0.22 -50.09 15.43
N THR A 72 0.69 -49.35 16.04
CA THR A 72 1.45 -49.76 17.23
C THR A 72 0.87 -49.23 18.55
N HIS A 73 -0.28 -48.55 18.51
CA HIS A 73 -0.94 -47.91 19.67
C HIS A 73 -0.10 -46.83 20.39
N LEU A 74 0.98 -46.35 19.75
CA LEU A 74 1.86 -45.30 20.29
C LEU A 74 1.24 -43.90 20.22
N LEU A 75 0.08 -43.72 19.58
CA LEU A 75 -0.69 -42.47 19.61
C LEU A 75 -1.17 -42.06 21.01
N SER A 76 -1.22 -43.01 21.95
CA SER A 76 -1.52 -42.73 23.36
C SER A 76 -0.39 -41.98 24.08
N ASP A 77 0.81 -41.99 23.52
CA ASP A 77 1.95 -41.29 24.08
C ASP A 77 1.95 -39.80 23.69
N VAL A 78 2.07 -38.95 24.71
CA VAL A 78 2.06 -37.49 24.61
C VAL A 78 3.14 -36.95 23.68
N TYR A 79 4.34 -37.55 23.65
CA TYR A 79 5.45 -37.06 22.83
C TYR A 79 5.21 -37.33 21.34
N VAL A 80 4.68 -38.51 21.01
CA VAL A 80 4.32 -38.89 19.64
C VAL A 80 3.15 -38.03 19.14
N ALA A 81 2.08 -37.93 19.95
CA ALA A 81 0.91 -37.11 19.63
C ALA A 81 1.27 -35.63 19.39
N SER A 82 2.08 -35.04 20.29
CA SER A 82 2.51 -33.64 20.16
C SER A 82 3.42 -33.40 18.96
N SER A 83 4.28 -34.38 18.62
CA SER A 83 5.18 -34.29 17.47
C SER A 83 4.41 -34.41 16.14
N LEU A 84 3.41 -35.28 16.07
CA LEU A 84 2.52 -35.40 14.90
C LEU A 84 1.67 -34.13 14.69
N LEU A 85 1.11 -33.55 15.76
CA LEU A 85 0.38 -32.29 15.66
C LEU A 85 1.29 -31.16 15.15
N ASN A 86 2.53 -31.09 15.65
CA ASN A 86 3.50 -30.10 15.16
C ASN A 86 3.95 -30.35 13.72
N LEU A 87 4.10 -31.61 13.30
CA LEU A 87 4.39 -31.99 11.91
C LEU A 87 3.30 -31.45 10.97
N TYR A 88 2.03 -31.77 11.26
CA TYR A 88 0.91 -31.36 10.42
C TYR A 88 0.71 -29.84 10.41
N LYS A 89 0.75 -29.21 11.60
CA LYS A 89 0.72 -27.76 11.75
C LYS A 89 1.86 -27.07 10.98
N GLY A 90 3.10 -27.54 11.15
CA GLY A 90 4.29 -26.93 10.54
C GLY A 90 4.28 -26.96 9.02
N ASN A 91 3.58 -27.92 8.42
CA ASN A 91 3.40 -28.05 6.98
C ASN A 91 2.09 -27.45 6.46
N GLY A 92 1.34 -26.71 7.29
CA GLY A 92 0.09 -26.06 6.89
C GLY A 92 -1.11 -27.00 6.73
N MET A 93 -0.99 -28.27 7.10
CA MET A 93 -2.07 -29.28 7.03
C MET A 93 -2.94 -29.25 8.28
N ILE A 94 -3.65 -28.13 8.47
CA ILE A 94 -4.40 -27.86 9.70
C ILE A 94 -5.61 -28.78 9.87
N ASP A 95 -6.27 -29.18 8.79
CA ASP A 95 -7.42 -30.08 8.85
C ASP A 95 -7.01 -31.50 9.31
N GLU A 96 -5.88 -32.00 8.82
CA GLU A 96 -5.25 -33.24 9.26
C GLU A 96 -4.86 -33.16 10.74
N SER A 97 -4.30 -32.02 11.17
CA SER A 97 -4.00 -31.77 12.59
C SER A 97 -5.26 -31.80 13.46
N CYS A 98 -6.39 -31.24 13.00
CA CYS A 98 -7.66 -31.28 13.72
C CYS A 98 -8.25 -32.70 13.81
N ARG A 99 -8.17 -33.48 12.70
CA ARG A 99 -8.59 -34.88 12.67
C ARG A 99 -7.79 -35.71 13.68
N LEU A 100 -6.46 -35.63 13.63
CA LEU A 100 -5.59 -36.30 14.60
C LEU A 100 -5.95 -35.92 16.04
N PHE A 101 -6.14 -34.63 16.31
CA PHE A 101 -6.51 -34.16 17.66
C PHE A 101 -7.82 -34.79 18.17
N SER A 102 -8.80 -34.99 17.27
CA SER A 102 -10.07 -35.63 17.62
C SER A 102 -9.91 -37.11 17.98
N GLU A 103 -8.92 -37.80 17.37
CA GLU A 103 -8.60 -39.21 17.58
C GLU A 103 -7.73 -39.46 18.83
N LEU A 104 -7.12 -38.41 19.42
CA LEU A 104 -6.25 -38.58 20.58
C LEU A 104 -7.02 -39.10 21.81
N PRO A 105 -6.56 -40.21 22.44
CA PRO A 105 -7.22 -40.79 23.60
C PRO A 105 -7.06 -39.92 24.87
N TYR A 106 -5.99 -39.13 24.94
CA TYR A 106 -5.74 -38.18 26.02
C TYR A 106 -5.23 -36.86 25.45
N ARG A 107 -5.77 -35.74 25.93
CA ARG A 107 -5.43 -34.38 25.49
C ARG A 107 -4.94 -33.58 26.68
N ASN A 108 -3.70 -33.13 26.62
CA ASN A 108 -3.07 -32.28 27.64
C ASN A 108 -2.89 -30.84 27.14
N THR A 109 -2.40 -29.95 28.00
CA THR A 109 -2.15 -28.54 27.68
C THR A 109 -1.33 -28.36 26.39
N VAL A 110 -0.30 -29.18 26.16
CA VAL A 110 0.54 -29.09 24.96
C VAL A 110 -0.24 -29.39 23.69
N THR A 111 -1.01 -30.49 23.67
CA THR A 111 -1.82 -30.87 22.50
C THR A 111 -2.92 -29.84 22.20
N TRP A 112 -3.61 -29.34 23.22
CA TRP A 112 -4.63 -28.29 23.08
C TRP A 112 -4.01 -26.98 22.56
N THR A 113 -2.90 -26.57 23.15
CA THR A 113 -2.26 -25.31 22.75
C THR A 113 -1.66 -25.40 21.36
N THR A 114 -1.16 -26.57 20.96
CA THR A 114 -0.66 -26.81 19.60
C THR A 114 -1.77 -26.65 18.57
N ILE A 115 -2.96 -27.23 18.80
CA ILE A 115 -4.07 -27.12 17.84
C ILE A 115 -4.63 -25.70 17.77
N ILE A 116 -4.82 -25.04 18.92
CA ILE A 116 -5.25 -23.63 18.97
C ILE A 116 -4.26 -22.75 18.23
N THR A 117 -2.95 -22.93 18.47
CA THR A 117 -1.89 -22.18 17.79
C THR A 117 -1.88 -22.42 16.28
N GLY A 118 -2.09 -23.66 15.83
CA GLY A 118 -2.18 -24.00 14.42
C GLY A 118 -3.36 -23.29 13.74
N LEU A 119 -4.55 -23.35 14.34
CA LEU A 119 -5.74 -22.69 13.84
C LEU A 119 -5.58 -21.17 13.77
N VAL A 120 -5.04 -20.55 14.83
CA VAL A 120 -4.86 -19.09 14.91
C VAL A 120 -3.84 -18.60 13.89
N HIS A 121 -2.72 -19.31 13.68
CA HIS A 121 -1.74 -18.94 12.67
C HIS A 121 -2.22 -19.17 11.23
N ALA A 122 -3.16 -20.09 11.02
CA ALA A 122 -3.82 -20.29 9.73
C ALA A 122 -4.99 -19.32 9.48
N GLY A 123 -5.22 -18.35 10.36
CA GLY A 123 -6.32 -17.38 10.24
C GLY A 123 -7.70 -17.91 10.64
N ARG A 124 -7.81 -19.17 11.07
CA ARG A 124 -9.06 -19.80 11.55
C ARG A 124 -9.36 -19.44 13.00
N HIS A 125 -9.35 -18.14 13.29
CA HIS A 125 -9.40 -17.60 14.65
C HIS A 125 -10.65 -18.03 15.44
N LYS A 126 -11.81 -18.09 14.77
CA LYS A 126 -13.08 -18.49 15.41
C LYS A 126 -13.03 -19.94 15.89
N GLU A 127 -12.50 -20.85 15.08
CA GLU A 127 -12.33 -22.24 15.47
C GLU A 127 -11.29 -22.39 16.57
N GLY A 128 -10.17 -21.65 16.49
CA GLY A 128 -9.19 -21.60 17.57
C GLY A 128 -9.82 -21.19 18.93
N LEU A 129 -10.72 -20.20 18.92
CA LEU A 129 -11.46 -19.79 20.13
C LEU A 129 -12.48 -20.83 20.60
N MET A 130 -13.07 -21.63 19.69
CA MET A 130 -13.94 -22.75 20.08
C MET A 130 -13.14 -23.82 20.83
N TYR A 131 -11.97 -24.23 20.31
CA TYR A 131 -11.07 -25.17 21.01
C TYR A 131 -10.58 -24.60 22.34
N PHE A 132 -10.25 -23.30 22.40
CA PHE A 132 -9.92 -22.64 23.67
C PHE A 132 -11.08 -22.69 24.68
N SER A 133 -12.31 -22.43 24.23
CA SER A 133 -13.50 -22.50 25.09
C SER A 133 -13.76 -23.92 25.59
N GLU A 134 -13.45 -24.95 24.80
CA GLU A 134 -13.54 -26.35 25.21
C GLU A 134 -12.44 -26.69 26.24
N MET A 135 -11.20 -26.32 25.96
CA MET A 135 -10.05 -26.48 26.87
C MET A 135 -10.29 -25.81 28.23
N SER A 136 -10.90 -24.61 28.23
CA SER A 136 -11.16 -23.82 29.44
C SER A 136 -12.20 -24.45 30.38
N ARG A 137 -12.93 -25.48 29.93
CA ARG A 137 -13.84 -26.25 30.80
C ARG A 137 -13.09 -27.19 31.74
N PHE A 138 -11.84 -27.52 31.43
CA PHE A 138 -11.00 -28.37 32.26
C PHE A 138 -10.13 -27.51 33.17
N GLU A 139 -10.15 -27.84 34.46
CA GLU A 139 -9.41 -27.07 35.46
C GLU A 139 -7.90 -27.26 35.30
N GLY A 140 -7.13 -26.16 35.36
CA GLY A 140 -5.67 -26.19 35.29
C GLY A 140 -5.06 -26.41 33.91
N LEU A 141 -5.87 -26.52 32.83
CA LEU A 141 -5.31 -26.69 31.49
C LEU A 141 -4.76 -25.39 30.87
N PRO A 142 -5.49 -24.24 30.84
CA PRO A 142 -4.99 -23.03 30.18
C PRO A 142 -3.78 -22.45 30.91
N ASP A 143 -2.67 -22.32 30.19
CA ASP A 143 -1.45 -21.66 30.66
C ASP A 143 -1.28 -20.26 30.05
N THR A 144 -0.22 -19.56 30.44
CA THR A 144 0.15 -18.23 29.93
C THR A 144 0.14 -18.16 28.40
N PHE A 145 0.70 -19.19 27.75
CA PHE A 145 0.82 -19.25 26.29
C PHE A 145 -0.54 -19.49 25.62
N THR A 146 -1.39 -20.32 26.23
CA THR A 146 -2.77 -20.57 25.82
C THR A 146 -3.61 -19.28 25.84
N PHE A 147 -3.47 -18.47 26.89
CA PHE A 147 -4.15 -17.18 26.98
C PHE A 147 -3.65 -16.20 25.91
N ALA A 148 -2.33 -16.10 25.72
CA ALA A 148 -1.73 -15.23 24.71
C ALA A 148 -2.23 -15.56 23.30
N ILE A 149 -2.27 -16.85 22.92
CA ILE A 149 -2.72 -17.26 21.59
C ILE A 149 -4.23 -17.06 21.38
N ALA A 150 -5.05 -17.26 22.42
CA ALA A 150 -6.49 -17.00 22.36
C ALA A 150 -6.77 -15.50 22.21
N LEU A 151 -6.03 -14.64 22.92
CA LEU A 151 -6.12 -13.19 22.77
C LEU A 151 -5.68 -12.71 21.38
N LYS A 152 -4.63 -13.33 20.81
CA LYS A 152 -4.23 -13.11 19.41
C LYS A 152 -5.35 -13.49 18.43
N ALA A 153 -6.11 -14.54 18.72
CA ALA A 153 -7.28 -14.91 17.92
C ALA A 153 -8.39 -13.85 18.00
N CYS A 154 -8.66 -13.30 19.19
CA CYS A 154 -9.62 -12.20 19.36
C CYS A 154 -9.17 -10.94 18.61
N ALA A 155 -7.88 -10.60 18.68
CA ALA A 155 -7.28 -9.50 17.94
C ALA A 155 -7.48 -9.68 16.42
N GLY A 156 -7.20 -10.87 15.90
CA GLY A 156 -7.39 -11.20 14.47
C GLY A 156 -8.84 -11.13 14.01
N LEU A 157 -9.80 -11.47 14.87
CA LEU A 157 -11.24 -11.32 14.58
C LEU A 157 -11.75 -9.88 14.73
N ARG A 158 -11.00 -9.01 15.42
CA ARG A 158 -11.43 -7.66 15.83
C ARG A 158 -12.76 -7.67 16.58
N GLN A 159 -12.97 -8.68 17.43
CA GLN A 159 -14.18 -8.82 18.24
C GLN A 159 -13.85 -8.71 19.72
N VAL A 160 -14.01 -7.49 20.27
CA VAL A 160 -13.70 -7.16 21.67
C VAL A 160 -14.45 -8.03 22.68
N GLN A 161 -15.66 -8.50 22.36
CA GLN A 161 -16.49 -9.26 23.29
C GLN A 161 -15.84 -10.58 23.74
N TYR A 162 -15.25 -11.32 22.80
CA TYR A 162 -14.48 -12.53 23.13
C TYR A 162 -13.24 -12.19 23.97
N GLY A 163 -12.56 -11.10 23.61
CA GLY A 163 -11.39 -10.60 24.34
C GLY A 163 -11.69 -10.25 25.80
N ARG A 164 -12.80 -9.54 26.07
CA ARG A 164 -13.27 -9.20 27.42
C ARG A 164 -13.64 -10.44 28.24
N GLY A 165 -14.25 -11.44 27.60
CA GLY A 165 -14.52 -12.74 28.23
C GLY A 165 -13.23 -13.45 28.66
N ILE A 166 -12.23 -13.50 27.78
CA ILE A 166 -10.93 -14.09 28.09
C ILE A 166 -10.18 -13.28 29.14
N HIS A 167 -10.22 -11.93 29.10
CA HIS A 167 -9.63 -11.07 30.12
C HIS A 167 -10.21 -11.36 31.51
N THR A 168 -11.53 -11.53 31.61
CA THR A 168 -12.17 -11.93 32.87
C THR A 168 -11.65 -13.30 33.34
N HIS A 169 -11.46 -14.24 32.42
CA HIS A 169 -10.88 -15.55 32.73
C HIS A 169 -9.43 -15.44 33.24
N VAL A 170 -8.60 -14.64 32.58
CA VAL A 170 -7.21 -14.33 32.99
C VAL A 170 -7.16 -13.80 34.42
N ILE A 171 -8.01 -12.83 34.76
CA ILE A 171 -8.08 -12.26 36.11
C ILE A 171 -8.52 -13.34 37.11
N SER A 172 -9.58 -14.09 36.79
CA SER A 172 -10.13 -15.12 37.68
C SER A 172 -9.14 -16.26 38.00
N LYS A 173 -8.23 -16.56 37.07
CA LYS A 173 -7.21 -17.61 37.20
C LYS A 173 -5.87 -17.08 37.72
N GLY A 174 -5.76 -15.78 38.01
CA GLY A 174 -4.55 -15.18 38.59
C GLY A 174 -3.43 -14.87 37.60
N PHE A 175 -3.69 -14.88 36.29
CA PHE A 175 -2.70 -14.58 35.25
C PHE A 175 -2.62 -13.06 34.92
N GLY A 176 -3.44 -12.22 35.54
CA GLY A 176 -3.53 -10.79 35.21
C GLY A 176 -2.24 -9.99 35.44
N ALA A 177 -1.34 -10.45 36.33
CA ALA A 177 -0.05 -9.81 36.58
C ALA A 177 1.10 -10.35 35.70
N VAL A 178 0.85 -11.37 34.87
CA VAL A 178 1.88 -11.98 34.02
C VAL A 178 2.10 -11.10 32.80
N LEU A 179 3.32 -10.60 32.61
CA LEU A 179 3.66 -9.60 31.60
C LEU A 179 3.29 -10.05 30.17
N ASP A 180 3.58 -11.30 29.80
CA ASP A 180 3.24 -11.85 28.47
C ASP A 180 1.73 -11.81 28.17
N VAL A 181 0.91 -12.11 29.18
CA VAL A 181 -0.56 -12.08 29.05
C VAL A 181 -1.05 -10.64 29.03
N ALA A 182 -0.47 -9.76 29.84
CA ALA A 182 -0.79 -8.34 29.82
C ALA A 182 -0.44 -7.68 28.47
N ASN A 183 0.71 -8.00 27.88
CA ASN A 183 1.10 -7.56 26.53
C ASN A 183 0.15 -8.11 25.44
N SER A 184 -0.29 -9.36 25.58
CA SER A 184 -1.27 -9.97 24.67
C SER A 184 -2.66 -9.34 24.79
N LEU A 185 -3.09 -9.03 26.01
CA LEU A 185 -4.34 -8.31 26.29
C LEU A 185 -4.29 -6.88 25.74
N PHE A 186 -3.17 -6.18 25.93
CA PHE A 186 -2.94 -4.84 25.37
C PHE A 186 -3.09 -4.86 23.85
N THR A 187 -2.41 -5.80 23.20
CA THR A 187 -2.48 -5.98 21.75
C THR A 187 -3.91 -6.30 21.31
N MET A 188 -4.61 -7.18 22.03
CA MET A 188 -6.00 -7.52 21.73
C MET A 188 -6.93 -6.30 21.79
N TYR A 189 -6.86 -5.49 22.86
CA TYR A 189 -7.70 -4.30 23.00
C TYR A 189 -7.43 -3.29 21.89
N THR A 190 -6.15 -2.98 21.65
CA THR A 190 -5.77 -2.02 20.62
C THR A 190 -6.16 -2.50 19.21
N GLU A 191 -5.96 -3.79 18.88
CA GLU A 191 -6.39 -4.41 17.61
C GLU A 191 -7.91 -4.40 17.40
N CYS A 192 -8.68 -4.44 18.49
CA CYS A 192 -10.15 -4.30 18.44
C CYS A 192 -10.63 -2.83 18.40
N GLY A 193 -9.72 -1.85 18.38
CA GLY A 193 -10.05 -0.42 18.36
C GLY A 193 -10.31 0.21 19.73
N GLU A 194 -10.13 -0.53 20.82
CA GLU A 194 -10.36 -0.07 22.19
C GLU A 194 -9.05 0.45 22.81
N MET A 195 -8.55 1.58 22.29
CA MET A 195 -7.25 2.14 22.71
C MET A 195 -7.24 2.51 24.21
N GLU A 196 -8.33 3.05 24.74
CA GLU A 196 -8.43 3.44 26.15
C GLU A 196 -8.31 2.25 27.11
N ASP A 197 -8.96 1.12 26.78
CA ASP A 197 -8.83 -0.13 27.55
C ASP A 197 -7.38 -0.64 27.53
N GLY A 198 -6.72 -0.57 26.37
CA GLY A 198 -5.31 -0.90 26.22
C GLY A 198 -4.40 0.00 27.07
N LEU A 199 -4.60 1.32 27.04
CA LEU A 199 -3.82 2.27 27.82
C LEU A 199 -3.96 2.04 29.34
N ARG A 200 -5.19 1.82 29.83
CA ARG A 200 -5.41 1.47 31.25
C ARG A 200 -4.64 0.23 31.67
N LEU A 201 -4.60 -0.78 30.79
CA LEU A 201 -3.83 -1.99 31.06
C LEU A 201 -2.31 -1.70 31.09
N PHE A 202 -1.80 -0.95 30.12
CA PHE A 202 -0.38 -0.57 30.05
C PHE A 202 0.06 0.25 31.26
N GLU A 203 -0.77 1.18 31.73
CA GLU A 203 -0.52 1.98 32.93
C GLU A 203 -0.50 1.11 34.19
N SER A 204 -1.34 0.07 34.24
CA SER A 204 -1.40 -0.86 35.38
C SER A 204 -0.22 -1.83 35.48
N MET A 205 0.57 -1.98 34.40
CA MET A 205 1.78 -2.83 34.40
C MET A 205 2.85 -2.24 35.33
N ARG A 206 3.34 -3.05 36.28
CA ARG A 206 4.41 -2.66 37.21
C ARG A 206 5.77 -2.56 36.54
N GLU A 207 6.03 -3.50 35.65
CA GLU A 207 7.23 -3.58 34.82
C GLU A 207 6.79 -3.59 33.35
N ARG A 208 7.55 -2.92 32.50
CA ARG A 208 7.28 -2.82 31.06
C ARG A 208 8.56 -3.20 30.34
N ASP A 209 8.46 -4.20 29.48
CA ASP A 209 9.58 -4.65 28.68
C ASP A 209 9.56 -4.02 27.28
N VAL A 210 10.51 -4.42 26.44
CA VAL A 210 10.59 -3.97 25.04
C VAL A 210 9.29 -4.26 24.29
N VAL A 211 8.62 -5.38 24.59
CA VAL A 211 7.36 -5.79 23.94
C VAL A 211 6.22 -4.87 24.35
N SER A 212 6.09 -4.53 25.64
CA SER A 212 5.10 -3.57 26.13
C SER A 212 5.23 -2.22 25.40
N TRP A 213 6.43 -1.63 25.43
CA TRP A 213 6.68 -0.32 24.83
C TRP A 213 6.49 -0.32 23.31
N THR A 214 7.03 -1.34 22.63
CA THR A 214 6.91 -1.47 21.17
C THR A 214 5.46 -1.65 20.73
N SER A 215 4.66 -2.40 21.51
CA SER A 215 3.23 -2.57 21.25
C SER A 215 2.49 -1.24 21.33
N LEU A 216 2.80 -0.41 22.34
CA LEU A 216 2.18 0.92 22.49
C LEU A 216 2.55 1.88 21.37
N ILE A 217 3.84 1.94 21.00
CA ILE A 217 4.32 2.77 19.89
C ILE A 217 3.64 2.35 18.57
N THR A 218 3.55 1.05 18.33
CA THR A 218 2.90 0.50 17.13
C THR A 218 1.39 0.76 17.12
N ALA A 219 0.72 0.66 18.28
CA ALA A 219 -0.68 0.98 18.42
C ALA A 219 -0.96 2.45 18.09
N TYR A 220 -0.17 3.39 18.64
CA TYR A 220 -0.27 4.81 18.33
C TYR A 220 -0.03 5.13 16.85
N SER A 221 1.02 4.55 16.25
CA SER A 221 1.32 4.74 14.83
C SER A 221 0.18 4.27 13.93
N ARG A 222 -0.55 3.22 14.33
CA ARG A 222 -1.64 2.65 13.54
C ARG A 222 -2.93 3.46 13.60
N ILE A 223 -3.23 4.06 14.75
CA ILE A 223 -4.42 4.92 14.91
C ILE A 223 -4.20 6.36 14.40
N GLY A 224 -3.07 6.64 13.76
CA GLY A 224 -2.74 7.97 13.24
C GLY A 224 -2.42 8.99 14.35
N GLN A 225 -1.88 8.52 15.48
CA GLN A 225 -1.39 9.38 16.57
C GLN A 225 0.14 9.31 16.65
N GLU A 226 0.79 9.69 15.56
CA GLU A 226 2.23 9.53 15.39
C GLU A 226 3.05 10.35 16.38
N GLU A 227 2.55 11.51 16.82
CA GLU A 227 3.21 12.30 17.86
C GLU A 227 3.27 11.53 19.19
N ASN A 228 2.21 10.82 19.54
CA ASN A 228 2.18 10.00 20.75
C ASN A 228 3.12 8.81 20.62
N ALA A 229 3.20 8.19 19.43
CA ALA A 229 4.17 7.12 19.16
C ALA A 229 5.62 7.58 19.42
N VAL A 230 5.99 8.78 18.94
CA VAL A 230 7.33 9.34 19.17
C VAL A 230 7.54 9.72 20.64
N LYS A 231 6.55 10.31 21.32
CA LYS A 231 6.63 10.61 22.76
C LYS A 231 6.85 9.34 23.59
N THR A 232 6.09 8.29 23.32
CA THR A 232 6.26 6.98 23.98
C THR A 232 7.64 6.37 23.72
N PHE A 233 8.21 6.54 22.51
CA PHE A 233 9.58 6.12 22.25
C PHE A 233 10.60 6.86 23.12
N LEU A 234 10.41 8.17 23.33
CA LEU A 234 11.28 8.97 24.21
C LEU A 234 11.13 8.55 25.68
N GLU A 235 9.92 8.24 26.14
CA GLU A 235 9.65 7.70 27.47
C GLU A 235 10.33 6.34 27.67
N MET A 236 10.24 5.43 26.69
CA MET A 236 10.94 4.15 26.71
C MET A 236 12.45 4.35 26.89
N ARG A 237 13.05 5.28 26.14
CA ARG A 237 14.48 5.58 26.24
C ARG A 237 14.88 6.13 27.62
N ASN A 238 13.98 6.83 28.29
CA ASN A 238 14.21 7.29 29.66
C ASN A 238 13.97 6.21 30.73
N SER A 239 13.46 5.03 30.34
CA SER A 239 13.08 3.95 31.25
C SER A 239 14.11 2.81 31.38
N ASP A 240 15.36 3.05 30.96
CA ASP A 240 16.46 2.05 30.90
C ASP A 240 16.16 0.78 30.07
N VAL A 241 15.05 0.76 29.31
CA VAL A 241 14.69 -0.34 28.41
C VAL A 241 15.19 -0.01 26.99
N PRO A 242 16.16 -0.76 26.44
CA PRO A 242 16.72 -0.45 25.12
C PRO A 242 15.72 -0.75 23.99
N PRO A 243 15.54 0.15 23.01
CA PRO A 243 14.72 -0.11 21.84
C PRO A 243 15.33 -1.20 20.96
N ASN A 244 14.48 -2.04 20.35
CA ASN A 244 14.89 -3.05 19.40
C ASN A 244 14.58 -2.65 17.94
N GLU A 245 14.88 -3.53 17.00
CA GLU A 245 14.65 -3.33 15.57
C GLU A 245 13.18 -2.97 15.25
N GLN A 246 12.22 -3.62 15.92
CA GLN A 246 10.81 -3.36 15.72
C GLN A 246 10.39 -2.01 16.31
N THR A 247 10.95 -1.62 17.46
CA THR A 247 10.72 -0.30 18.05
C THR A 247 11.13 0.82 17.09
N PHE A 248 12.32 0.73 16.51
CA PHE A 248 12.80 1.71 15.53
C PHE A 248 11.96 1.72 14.26
N ALA A 249 11.59 0.54 13.74
CA ALA A 249 10.74 0.45 12.56
C ALA A 249 9.42 1.22 12.74
N SER A 250 8.77 1.08 13.90
CA SER A 250 7.55 1.81 14.24
C SER A 250 7.80 3.32 14.46
N ALA A 251 8.91 3.70 15.09
CA ALA A 251 9.27 5.11 15.29
C ALA A 251 9.58 5.85 13.97
N PHE A 252 10.27 5.20 13.03
CA PHE A 252 10.49 5.74 11.68
C PHE A 252 9.20 5.87 10.90
N ALA A 253 8.28 4.90 11.00
CA ALA A 253 6.97 4.99 10.37
C ALA A 253 6.19 6.23 10.86
N ALA A 254 6.22 6.49 12.18
CA ALA A 254 5.63 7.69 12.76
C ALA A 254 6.27 8.99 12.23
N CYS A 255 7.61 9.05 12.16
CA CYS A 255 8.32 10.20 11.59
C CYS A 255 8.00 10.43 10.11
N ALA A 256 7.87 9.33 9.34
CA ALA A 256 7.53 9.35 7.93
C ALA A 256 6.13 9.91 7.67
N SER A 257 5.14 9.53 8.49
CA SER A 257 3.78 10.07 8.40
C SER A 257 3.71 11.55 8.78
N LEU A 258 4.48 11.99 9.77
CA LEU A 258 4.55 13.40 10.19
C LEU A 258 5.43 14.27 9.28
N SER A 259 6.15 13.68 8.32
CA SER A 259 7.17 14.35 7.50
C SER A 259 8.21 15.10 8.35
N ARG A 260 8.62 14.53 9.49
CA ARG A 260 9.57 15.15 10.44
C ARG A 260 10.99 14.63 10.20
N LEU A 261 11.67 15.17 9.20
CA LEU A 261 13.02 14.76 8.80
C LEU A 261 14.03 14.78 9.97
N VAL A 262 14.08 15.88 10.73
CA VAL A 262 15.05 16.05 11.84
C VAL A 262 14.92 14.95 12.90
N TRP A 263 13.69 14.51 13.19
CA TRP A 263 13.48 13.42 14.15
C TRP A 263 13.95 12.08 13.56
N GLY A 264 13.69 11.85 12.28
CA GLY A 264 14.20 10.70 11.55
C GLY A 264 15.73 10.62 11.54
N GLU A 265 16.43 11.74 11.31
CA GLU A 265 17.89 11.78 11.35
C GLU A 265 18.46 11.46 12.74
N GLN A 266 17.81 11.96 13.80
CA GLN A 266 18.19 11.63 15.18
C GLN A 266 18.01 10.13 15.48
N LEU A 267 16.90 9.54 15.03
CA LEU A 267 16.66 8.10 15.16
C LEU A 267 17.69 7.29 14.36
N HIS A 268 18.03 7.73 13.15
CA HIS A 268 19.05 7.08 12.32
C HIS A 268 20.42 7.09 13.01
N GLY A 269 20.84 8.22 13.59
CA GLY A 269 22.05 8.29 14.42
C GLY A 269 22.03 7.29 15.59
N ASN A 270 20.87 7.10 16.22
CA ASN A 270 20.73 6.15 17.32
C ASN A 270 20.79 4.69 16.85
N VAL A 271 20.19 4.35 15.71
CA VAL A 271 20.31 3.03 15.08
C VAL A 271 21.76 2.67 14.80
N ILE A 272 22.55 3.63 14.27
CA ILE A 272 23.98 3.43 14.03
C ILE A 272 24.71 3.17 15.36
N SER A 273 24.43 3.97 16.39
CA SER A 273 25.08 3.83 17.71
C SER A 273 24.80 2.48 18.39
N LEU A 274 23.65 1.87 18.12
CA LEU A 274 23.23 0.59 18.68
C LEU A 274 23.60 -0.60 17.79
N GLY A 275 24.21 -0.37 16.61
CA GLY A 275 24.57 -1.43 15.67
C GLY A 275 23.36 -2.10 15.00
N LEU A 276 22.20 -1.42 14.95
CA LEU A 276 20.96 -1.98 14.40
C LEU A 276 20.79 -1.71 12.89
N GLY A 277 21.77 -1.07 12.23
CA GLY A 277 21.67 -0.65 10.83
C GLY A 277 21.58 -1.82 9.83
N ASP A 278 22.20 -2.96 10.13
CA ASP A 278 22.23 -4.12 9.22
C ASP A 278 20.89 -4.91 9.19
N TYR A 279 19.96 -4.64 10.11
CA TYR A 279 18.65 -5.30 10.13
C TYR A 279 17.76 -4.73 9.02
N LEU A 280 17.28 -5.61 8.13
CA LEU A 280 16.47 -5.24 6.96
C LEU A 280 15.21 -4.45 7.33
N SER A 281 14.53 -4.82 8.43
CA SER A 281 13.32 -4.13 8.90
C SER A 281 13.60 -2.65 9.22
N VAL A 282 14.69 -2.37 9.94
CA VAL A 282 15.09 -1.00 10.31
C VAL A 282 15.53 -0.23 9.08
N SER A 283 16.39 -0.82 8.24
CA SER A 283 16.85 -0.21 6.99
C SER A 283 15.69 0.14 6.05
N ASN A 284 14.72 -0.76 5.87
CA ASN A 284 13.54 -0.52 5.05
C ASN A 284 12.67 0.61 5.61
N SER A 285 12.47 0.66 6.93
CA SER A 285 11.73 1.75 7.58
C SER A 285 12.47 3.09 7.51
N MET A 286 13.80 3.12 7.64
CA MET A 286 14.63 4.32 7.44
C MET A 286 14.50 4.85 6.02
N MET A 287 14.64 3.98 5.01
CA MET A 287 14.47 4.37 3.61
C MET A 287 13.08 4.94 3.35
N ASN A 288 12.02 4.30 3.86
CA ASN A 288 10.66 4.80 3.72
C ASN A 288 10.47 6.18 4.40
N MET A 289 11.09 6.40 5.55
CA MET A 289 11.07 7.69 6.25
C MET A 289 11.74 8.78 5.43
N TYR A 290 12.96 8.56 4.94
CA TYR A 290 13.67 9.52 4.10
C TYR A 290 12.89 9.82 2.81
N SER A 291 12.39 8.79 2.11
CA SER A 291 11.57 8.96 0.91
C SER A 291 10.32 9.81 1.16
N LYS A 292 9.58 9.56 2.25
CA LYS A 292 8.38 10.36 2.58
C LYS A 292 8.70 11.78 3.04
N CYS A 293 9.88 12.01 3.61
CA CYS A 293 10.33 13.36 3.98
C CYS A 293 10.91 14.15 2.79
N GLY A 294 10.94 13.57 1.58
CA GLY A 294 11.48 14.21 0.37
C GLY A 294 13.00 14.07 0.18
N GLU A 295 13.69 13.38 1.08
CA GLU A 295 15.16 13.19 1.05
C GLU A 295 15.53 11.88 0.34
N LEU A 296 15.23 11.80 -0.96
CA LEU A 296 15.46 10.59 -1.76
C LEU A 296 16.94 10.24 -1.93
N ASP A 297 17.84 11.23 -1.91
CA ASP A 297 19.28 10.99 -1.97
C ASP A 297 19.76 10.19 -0.75
N SER A 298 19.27 10.53 0.44
CA SER A 298 19.55 9.79 1.68
C SER A 298 18.98 8.38 1.63
N ALA A 299 17.76 8.21 1.13
CA ALA A 299 17.15 6.89 0.93
C ALA A 299 17.95 6.04 -0.07
N SER A 300 18.43 6.64 -1.16
CA SER A 300 19.26 5.98 -2.17
C SER A 300 20.64 5.59 -1.63
N ALA A 301 21.27 6.45 -0.84
CA ALA A 301 22.55 6.17 -0.18
C ALA A 301 22.42 4.97 0.77
N LEU A 302 21.37 4.94 1.59
CA LEU A 302 21.04 3.79 2.45
C LEU A 302 20.85 2.53 1.60
N PHE A 303 20.01 2.59 0.57
CA PHE A 303 19.73 1.46 -0.30
C PHE A 303 21.00 0.88 -0.93
N ARG A 304 21.92 1.73 -1.41
CA ARG A 304 23.21 1.32 -1.98
C ARG A 304 24.16 0.73 -0.93
N GLY A 305 24.09 1.21 0.31
CA GLY A 305 24.89 0.72 1.44
C GLY A 305 24.46 -0.65 1.99
N MET A 306 23.24 -1.11 1.71
CA MET A 306 22.73 -2.40 2.21
C MET A 306 23.55 -3.59 1.68
N ARG A 307 23.90 -4.53 2.55
CA ARG A 307 24.57 -5.79 2.16
C ARG A 307 23.60 -6.78 1.52
N CYS A 308 22.46 -6.97 2.17
CA CYS A 308 21.36 -7.80 1.70
C CYS A 308 20.16 -6.90 1.39
N ARG A 309 19.37 -7.26 0.38
CA ARG A 309 18.15 -6.55 -0.01
C ARG A 309 17.06 -7.57 -0.16
N ASP A 310 15.93 -7.33 0.49
CA ASP A 310 14.73 -8.12 0.29
C ASP A 310 13.78 -7.44 -0.68
N ILE A 311 12.67 -8.10 -0.93
CA ILE A 311 11.65 -7.60 -1.83
C ILE A 311 11.03 -6.28 -1.34
N ILE A 312 11.04 -6.03 -0.03
CA ILE A 312 10.54 -4.80 0.57
C ILE A 312 11.53 -3.67 0.29
N SER A 313 12.84 -3.90 0.44
CA SER A 313 13.89 -2.90 0.12
C SER A 313 13.75 -2.35 -1.30
N TRP A 314 13.57 -3.25 -2.29
CA TRP A 314 13.36 -2.87 -3.69
C TRP A 314 12.05 -2.10 -3.88
N SER A 315 10.97 -2.60 -3.27
CA SER A 315 9.63 -2.00 -3.39
C SER A 315 9.59 -0.59 -2.79
N THR A 316 10.26 -0.37 -1.64
CA THR A 316 10.35 0.92 -0.96
C THR A 316 11.12 1.94 -1.79
N ILE A 317 12.28 1.60 -2.35
CA ILE A 317 13.08 2.55 -3.11
C ILE A 317 12.43 2.88 -4.48
N ILE A 318 11.84 1.89 -5.16
CA ILE A 318 11.11 2.11 -6.42
C ILE A 318 9.87 2.99 -6.16
N GLY A 319 9.13 2.74 -5.08
CA GLY A 319 8.01 3.58 -4.66
C GLY A 319 8.44 5.01 -4.30
N GLY A 320 9.59 5.15 -3.62
CA GLY A 320 10.18 6.45 -3.29
C GLY A 320 10.50 7.28 -4.54
N TYR A 321 11.23 6.72 -5.50
CA TYR A 321 11.51 7.39 -6.77
C TYR A 321 10.23 7.72 -7.56
N SER A 322 9.25 6.83 -7.54
CA SER A 322 7.95 7.07 -8.16
C SER A 322 7.22 8.27 -7.57
N GLN A 323 7.29 8.45 -6.25
CA GLN A 323 6.61 9.55 -5.56
C GLN A 323 7.38 10.87 -5.69
N GLY A 324 8.71 10.84 -5.70
CA GLY A 324 9.54 12.03 -5.89
C GLY A 324 9.66 12.51 -7.34
N GLY A 325 8.99 11.87 -8.30
CA GLY A 325 9.02 12.29 -9.70
C GLY A 325 10.36 12.04 -10.39
N LEU A 326 11.10 11.01 -9.95
CA LEU A 326 12.40 10.59 -10.49
C LEU A 326 12.25 9.26 -11.25
N PRO A 327 11.67 9.29 -12.47
CA PRO A 327 11.25 8.10 -13.20
C PRO A 327 12.43 7.22 -13.64
N GLU A 328 13.53 7.85 -14.06
CA GLU A 328 14.69 7.17 -14.63
C GLU A 328 15.35 6.28 -13.58
N GLU A 329 15.57 6.83 -12.38
CA GLU A 329 16.12 6.14 -11.22
C GLU A 329 15.21 4.98 -10.77
N GLY A 330 13.89 5.17 -10.83
CA GLY A 330 12.91 4.11 -10.56
C GLY A 330 13.06 2.91 -11.51
N PHE A 331 13.20 3.16 -12.81
CA PHE A 331 13.43 2.11 -13.81
C PHE A 331 14.83 1.49 -13.74
N GLU A 332 15.85 2.26 -13.38
CA GLU A 332 17.20 1.73 -13.13
C GLU A 332 17.22 0.76 -11.94
N CYS A 333 16.60 1.15 -10.81
CA CYS A 333 16.45 0.28 -9.66
C CYS A 333 15.67 -0.99 -10.01
N PHE A 334 14.62 -0.89 -10.81
CA PHE A 334 13.87 -2.05 -11.29
C PHE A 334 14.71 -2.97 -12.19
N SER A 335 15.53 -2.41 -13.09
CA SER A 335 16.48 -3.18 -13.89
C SER A 335 17.48 -3.94 -13.01
N TRP A 336 17.98 -3.28 -11.96
CA TRP A 336 18.88 -3.91 -10.99
C TRP A 336 18.18 -5.00 -10.16
N MET A 337 16.92 -4.79 -9.76
CA MET A 337 16.09 -5.80 -9.09
C MET A 337 15.98 -7.08 -9.94
N ARG A 338 15.67 -6.93 -11.24
CA ARG A 338 15.55 -8.06 -12.17
C ARG A 338 16.86 -8.81 -12.36
N ARG A 339 17.99 -8.09 -12.49
CA ARG A 339 19.33 -8.70 -12.60
C ARG A 339 19.74 -9.46 -11.34
N SER A 340 19.23 -9.04 -10.18
CA SER A 340 19.48 -9.69 -8.89
C SER A 340 18.62 -10.96 -8.70
N GLY A 341 17.73 -11.29 -9.64
CA GLY A 341 16.86 -12.47 -9.59
C GLY A 341 15.63 -12.32 -8.70
N THR A 342 15.43 -11.16 -8.08
CA THR A 342 14.26 -10.89 -7.23
C THR A 342 13.05 -10.56 -8.11
N LYS A 343 11.94 -11.28 -7.93
CA LYS A 343 10.68 -11.00 -8.63
C LYS A 343 10.00 -9.76 -8.03
N PRO A 344 9.46 -8.84 -8.85
CA PRO A 344 8.75 -7.67 -8.34
C PRO A 344 7.43 -8.02 -7.67
N THR A 345 7.04 -7.22 -6.68
CA THR A 345 5.71 -7.26 -6.04
C THR A 345 4.69 -6.49 -6.85
N ASP A 346 3.43 -6.72 -6.55
CA ASP A 346 2.30 -5.89 -6.98
C ASP A 346 2.55 -4.40 -6.74
N PHE A 347 3.12 -4.05 -5.57
CA PHE A 347 3.42 -2.67 -5.21
C PHE A 347 4.53 -2.06 -6.08
N ALA A 348 5.60 -2.80 -6.33
CA ALA A 348 6.68 -2.35 -7.21
C ALA A 348 6.19 -2.13 -8.64
N LEU A 349 5.37 -3.06 -9.18
CA LEU A 349 4.77 -2.92 -10.50
C LEU A 349 3.80 -1.74 -10.57
N ALA A 350 2.93 -1.57 -9.56
CA ALA A 350 2.00 -0.45 -9.49
C ALA A 350 2.72 0.91 -9.44
N SER A 351 3.83 0.98 -8.71
CA SER A 351 4.70 2.17 -8.67
C SER A 351 5.27 2.48 -10.06
N LEU A 352 5.86 1.49 -10.75
CA LEU A 352 6.40 1.68 -12.10
C LEU A 352 5.33 2.05 -13.14
N LEU A 353 4.12 1.50 -13.01
CA LEU A 353 2.98 1.88 -13.85
C LEU A 353 2.54 3.32 -13.59
N SER A 354 2.52 3.75 -12.32
CA SER A 354 2.24 5.14 -11.96
C SER A 354 3.26 6.10 -12.57
N VAL A 355 4.55 5.77 -12.47
CA VAL A 355 5.64 6.51 -13.14
C VAL A 355 5.41 6.59 -14.64
N SER A 356 5.12 5.45 -15.28
CA SER A 356 4.88 5.38 -16.73
C SER A 356 3.73 6.28 -17.15
N GLY A 357 2.65 6.28 -16.36
CA GLY A 357 1.47 7.13 -16.58
C GLY A 357 1.78 8.61 -16.42
N ASN A 358 2.48 9.00 -15.35
CA ASN A 358 2.80 10.40 -15.06
C ASN A 358 3.76 11.01 -16.10
N MET A 359 4.67 10.20 -16.64
CA MET A 359 5.62 10.62 -17.69
C MET A 359 5.07 10.41 -19.11
N ALA A 360 3.86 9.87 -19.25
CA ALA A 360 3.23 9.50 -20.52
C ALA A 360 4.10 8.58 -21.42
N VAL A 361 4.91 7.69 -20.83
CA VAL A 361 5.78 6.72 -21.54
C VAL A 361 5.06 5.38 -21.73
N LEU A 362 4.19 5.34 -22.74
CA LEU A 362 3.30 4.21 -23.01
C LEU A 362 4.05 2.89 -23.26
N GLU A 363 5.19 2.91 -23.95
CA GLU A 363 5.93 1.69 -24.31
C GLU A 363 6.56 1.00 -23.09
N GLN A 364 7.14 1.78 -22.16
CA GLN A 364 7.63 1.26 -20.88
C GLN A 364 6.46 0.72 -20.06
N GLY A 365 5.33 1.43 -20.01
CA GLY A 365 4.11 0.94 -19.36
C GLY A 365 3.62 -0.40 -19.93
N ARG A 366 3.66 -0.59 -21.26
CA ARG A 366 3.33 -1.86 -21.93
C ARG A 366 4.30 -2.98 -21.55
N GLN A 367 5.59 -2.69 -21.41
CA GLN A 367 6.57 -3.69 -20.96
C GLN A 367 6.30 -4.13 -19.51
N VAL A 368 5.95 -3.19 -18.62
CA VAL A 368 5.56 -3.50 -17.24
C VAL A 368 4.26 -4.30 -17.19
N HIS A 369 3.27 -3.97 -18.04
CA HIS A 369 2.04 -4.76 -18.17
C HIS A 369 2.29 -6.19 -18.65
N ALA A 370 3.13 -6.37 -19.68
CA ALA A 370 3.51 -7.70 -20.15
C ALA A 370 4.20 -8.53 -19.05
N LEU A 371 5.01 -7.90 -18.21
CA LEU A 371 5.60 -8.57 -17.06
C LEU A 371 4.57 -8.93 -15.99
N ALA A 372 3.60 -8.06 -15.72
CA ALA A 372 2.52 -8.35 -14.77
C ALA A 372 1.74 -9.61 -15.18
N LEU A 373 1.43 -9.75 -16.48
CA LEU A 373 0.79 -10.95 -17.06
C LEU A 373 1.67 -12.19 -16.90
N TYR A 374 2.98 -12.08 -17.19
CA TYR A 374 3.91 -13.20 -17.05
C TYR A 374 4.03 -13.69 -15.60
N LEU A 375 3.92 -12.78 -14.62
CA LEU A 375 4.00 -13.11 -13.19
C LEU A 375 2.66 -13.55 -12.58
N GLY A 376 1.55 -13.47 -13.32
CA GLY A 376 0.20 -13.76 -12.80
C GLY A 376 -0.30 -12.71 -11.82
N LEU A 377 0.21 -11.47 -11.90
CA LEU A 377 -0.12 -10.36 -10.98
C LEU A 377 -1.18 -9.41 -11.56
N GLU A 378 -1.68 -9.68 -12.76
CA GLU A 378 -2.70 -8.85 -13.41
C GLU A 378 -4.05 -8.87 -12.68
N GLN A 379 -4.31 -9.92 -11.89
CA GLN A 379 -5.53 -10.01 -11.08
C GLN A 379 -5.46 -9.22 -9.78
N SER A 380 -4.28 -8.74 -9.39
CA SER A 380 -4.10 -7.92 -8.21
C SER A 380 -4.87 -6.60 -8.36
N PRO A 381 -5.77 -6.22 -7.42
CA PRO A 381 -6.52 -4.96 -7.50
C PRO A 381 -5.61 -3.74 -7.63
N THR A 382 -4.47 -3.74 -6.93
CA THR A 382 -3.48 -2.66 -6.95
C THR A 382 -2.84 -2.50 -8.33
N VAL A 383 -2.38 -3.60 -8.94
CA VAL A 383 -1.77 -3.59 -10.28
C VAL A 383 -2.82 -3.20 -11.32
N ARG A 384 -4.04 -3.73 -11.22
CA ARG A 384 -5.13 -3.44 -12.15
C ARG A 384 -5.50 -1.96 -12.17
N SER A 385 -5.69 -1.35 -11.00
CA SER A 385 -5.99 0.10 -10.92
C SER A 385 -4.82 0.92 -11.48
N ALA A 386 -3.57 0.54 -11.17
CA ALA A 386 -2.39 1.19 -11.72
C ALA A 386 -2.28 1.08 -13.25
N LEU A 387 -2.66 -0.07 -13.84
CA LEU A 387 -2.72 -0.26 -15.29
C LEU A 387 -3.77 0.65 -15.94
N ILE A 388 -4.98 0.70 -15.37
CA ILE A 388 -6.06 1.58 -15.87
C ILE A 388 -5.61 3.04 -15.85
N ASN A 389 -5.01 3.48 -14.73
CA ASN A 389 -4.51 4.85 -14.60
C ASN A 389 -3.36 5.14 -15.56
N MET A 390 -2.40 4.21 -15.69
CA MET A 390 -1.27 4.33 -16.62
C MET A 390 -1.75 4.50 -18.06
N TYR A 391 -2.63 3.60 -18.53
CA TYR A 391 -3.16 3.68 -19.89
C TYR A 391 -4.00 4.93 -20.11
N SER A 392 -4.82 5.34 -19.13
CA SER A 392 -5.63 6.55 -19.21
C SER A 392 -4.75 7.80 -19.33
N LYS A 393 -3.74 7.95 -18.46
CA LYS A 393 -2.79 9.08 -18.50
C LYS A 393 -1.91 9.10 -19.75
N CYS A 394 -1.56 7.92 -20.29
CA CYS A 394 -0.84 7.81 -21.56
C CYS A 394 -1.72 8.05 -22.80
N GLY A 395 -2.97 8.48 -22.64
CA GLY A 395 -3.86 8.76 -23.77
C GLY A 395 -4.57 7.52 -24.36
N SER A 396 -4.33 6.32 -23.83
CA SER A 396 -4.80 5.05 -24.38
C SER A 396 -6.05 4.51 -23.67
N ILE A 397 -7.14 5.26 -23.72
CA ILE A 397 -8.40 4.92 -23.01
C ILE A 397 -9.04 3.59 -23.47
N VAL A 398 -8.75 3.17 -24.71
CA VAL A 398 -9.25 1.88 -25.24
C VAL A 398 -8.59 0.71 -24.51
N GLU A 399 -7.27 0.76 -24.31
CA GLU A 399 -6.53 -0.27 -23.57
C GLU A 399 -6.93 -0.25 -22.09
N ALA A 400 -7.09 0.94 -21.48
CA ALA A 400 -7.62 1.07 -20.12
C ALA A 400 -8.99 0.38 -19.97
N SER A 401 -9.91 0.61 -20.94
CA SER A 401 -11.22 -0.04 -20.93
C SER A 401 -11.15 -1.56 -21.13
N LYS A 402 -10.15 -2.09 -21.87
CA LYS A 402 -9.96 -3.54 -22.03
C LYS A 402 -9.54 -4.18 -20.71
N VAL A 403 -8.50 -3.62 -20.08
CA VAL A 403 -8.02 -4.07 -18.75
C VAL A 403 -9.16 -4.06 -17.72
N PHE A 404 -10.01 -3.04 -17.77
CA PHE A 404 -11.20 -2.96 -16.91
C PHE A 404 -12.25 -4.06 -17.23
N LYS A 405 -12.56 -4.29 -18.52
CA LYS A 405 -13.60 -5.23 -18.96
C LYS A 405 -13.23 -6.70 -18.83
N GLU A 406 -11.95 -7.04 -18.93
CA GLU A 406 -11.46 -8.42 -18.75
C GLU A 406 -11.76 -8.97 -17.33
N THR A 407 -12.26 -8.13 -16.42
CA THR A 407 -12.60 -8.45 -15.04
C THR A 407 -14.11 -8.43 -14.78
N GLU A 408 -14.89 -9.31 -15.41
CA GLU A 408 -16.35 -9.39 -15.16
C GLU A 408 -16.76 -10.03 -13.81
N ARG A 409 -15.80 -10.51 -12.99
CA ARG A 409 -16.11 -11.23 -11.73
C ARG A 409 -15.58 -10.60 -10.43
N GLY A 410 -15.09 -9.37 -10.43
CA GLY A 410 -14.60 -8.75 -9.19
C GLY A 410 -13.95 -7.38 -9.35
N ALA A 411 -14.62 -6.45 -10.04
CA ALA A 411 -14.12 -5.08 -10.13
C ALA A 411 -14.15 -4.43 -8.73
N ASP A 412 -12.96 -4.23 -8.16
CA ASP A 412 -12.76 -3.50 -6.91
C ASP A 412 -13.07 -2.00 -7.09
N ILE A 413 -13.42 -1.33 -5.99
CA ILE A 413 -13.75 0.10 -5.89
C ILE A 413 -12.67 0.95 -6.58
N VAL A 414 -11.41 0.64 -6.31
CA VAL A 414 -10.25 1.39 -6.81
C VAL A 414 -10.12 1.30 -8.34
N ALA A 415 -10.54 0.18 -8.96
CA ALA A 415 -10.52 0.03 -10.41
C ALA A 415 -11.71 0.75 -11.09
N LEU A 416 -12.88 0.73 -10.44
CA LEU A 416 -14.06 1.48 -10.88
C LEU A 416 -13.78 2.98 -10.89
N THR A 417 -13.27 3.51 -9.76
CA THR A 417 -12.93 4.94 -9.64
C THR A 417 -11.86 5.35 -10.65
N ALA A 418 -10.81 4.54 -10.84
CA ALA A 418 -9.79 4.80 -11.85
C ALA A 418 -10.38 4.86 -13.28
N MET A 419 -11.33 3.99 -13.62
CA MET A 419 -11.95 3.98 -14.94
C MET A 419 -12.93 5.15 -15.15
N ILE A 420 -13.69 5.53 -14.12
CA ILE A 420 -14.58 6.70 -14.16
C ILE A 420 -13.75 7.97 -14.36
N ASN A 421 -12.65 8.11 -13.62
CA ASN A 421 -11.71 9.23 -13.81
C ASN A 421 -11.11 9.24 -15.23
N GLY A 422 -10.63 8.08 -15.71
CA GLY A 422 -10.09 7.95 -17.05
C GLY A 422 -11.09 8.34 -18.14
N TYR A 423 -12.37 7.97 -18.01
CA TYR A 423 -13.41 8.42 -18.93
C TYR A 423 -13.70 9.93 -18.82
N ALA A 424 -13.71 10.49 -17.61
CA ALA A 424 -13.92 11.92 -17.39
C ALA A 424 -12.83 12.78 -18.05
N GLU A 425 -11.55 12.44 -17.82
CA GLU A 425 -10.39 13.14 -18.39
C GLU A 425 -10.38 13.08 -19.93
N HIS A 426 -10.85 11.97 -20.51
CA HIS A 426 -10.93 11.78 -21.96
C HIS A 426 -12.21 12.34 -22.61
N GLY A 427 -13.03 13.07 -21.85
CA GLY A 427 -14.27 13.66 -22.34
C GLY A 427 -15.40 12.64 -22.62
N LYS A 428 -15.22 11.37 -22.25
CA LYS A 428 -16.22 10.30 -22.35
C LYS A 428 -17.20 10.35 -21.18
N SER A 429 -17.85 11.50 -21.05
CA SER A 429 -18.65 11.85 -19.87
C SER A 429 -19.85 10.93 -19.68
N LYS A 430 -20.44 10.46 -20.79
CA LYS A 430 -21.59 9.53 -20.75
C LYS A 430 -21.16 8.18 -20.19
N GLU A 431 -20.05 7.63 -20.66
CA GLU A 431 -19.51 6.36 -20.17
C GLU A 431 -19.09 6.44 -18.70
N ALA A 432 -18.55 7.59 -18.26
CA ALA A 432 -18.22 7.84 -16.85
C ALA A 432 -19.48 7.81 -15.96
N ILE A 433 -20.53 8.54 -16.36
CA ILE A 433 -21.80 8.64 -15.63
C ILE A 433 -22.52 7.28 -15.61
N ASP A 434 -22.65 6.62 -16.77
CA ASP A 434 -23.29 5.30 -16.89
C ASP A 434 -22.59 4.27 -15.99
N LEU A 435 -21.24 4.30 -15.93
CA LEU A 435 -20.45 3.41 -15.09
C LEU A 435 -20.66 3.73 -13.60
N PHE A 436 -20.67 5.01 -13.22
CA PHE A 436 -20.95 5.44 -11.84
C PHE A 436 -22.35 4.98 -11.40
N GLU A 437 -23.39 5.25 -12.18
CA GLU A 437 -24.75 4.81 -11.84
C GLU A 437 -24.92 3.30 -11.78
N LYS A 438 -24.28 2.56 -12.69
CA LYS A 438 -24.25 1.09 -12.65
C LYS A 438 -23.58 0.60 -11.37
N SER A 439 -22.49 1.23 -10.95
CA SER A 439 -21.79 0.86 -9.71
C SER A 439 -22.70 1.03 -8.48
N LEU A 440 -23.45 2.14 -8.39
CA LEU A 440 -24.40 2.40 -7.31
C LEU A 440 -25.47 1.30 -7.17
N LYS A 441 -25.93 0.73 -8.30
CA LYS A 441 -26.94 -0.34 -8.31
C LYS A 441 -26.42 -1.67 -7.75
N VAL A 442 -25.10 -1.90 -7.80
CA VAL A 442 -24.45 -3.13 -7.30
C VAL A 442 -24.04 -3.00 -5.82
N GLY A 443 -24.42 -1.90 -5.15
CA GLY A 443 -24.11 -1.67 -3.75
C GLY A 443 -22.76 -1.00 -3.50
N PHE A 444 -22.16 -0.40 -4.54
CA PHE A 444 -20.97 0.45 -4.40
C PHE A 444 -21.27 1.63 -3.47
N ARG A 445 -20.36 1.87 -2.53
CA ARG A 445 -20.35 3.07 -1.69
C ARG A 445 -19.27 4.01 -2.22
N PRO A 446 -19.64 5.10 -2.93
CA PRO A 446 -18.68 6.08 -3.42
C PRO A 446 -17.91 6.73 -2.28
N ASP A 447 -16.65 7.07 -2.57
CA ASP A 447 -15.78 7.91 -1.77
C ASP A 447 -15.61 9.30 -2.43
N ASP A 448 -14.80 10.17 -1.82
CA ASP A 448 -14.57 11.53 -2.29
C ASP A 448 -14.02 11.53 -3.72
N VAL A 449 -13.09 10.62 -4.03
CA VAL A 449 -12.46 10.51 -5.36
C VAL A 449 -13.49 10.11 -6.42
N SER A 450 -14.42 9.23 -6.08
CA SER A 450 -15.50 8.81 -6.97
C SER A 450 -16.45 9.96 -7.31
N PHE A 451 -16.79 10.80 -6.32
CA PHE A 451 -17.61 11.99 -6.55
C PHE A 451 -16.86 13.06 -7.35
N ILE A 452 -15.58 13.31 -7.07
CA ILE A 452 -14.74 14.20 -7.88
C ILE A 452 -14.72 13.74 -9.34
N SER A 453 -14.57 12.44 -9.59
CA SER A 453 -14.50 11.88 -10.95
C SER A 453 -15.80 12.09 -11.72
N VAL A 454 -16.97 11.84 -11.11
CA VAL A 454 -18.27 12.04 -11.78
C VAL A 454 -18.60 13.53 -11.95
N LEU A 455 -18.25 14.39 -10.98
CA LEU A 455 -18.43 15.84 -11.10
C LEU A 455 -17.54 16.43 -12.21
N THR A 456 -16.32 15.91 -12.38
CA THR A 456 -15.43 16.29 -13.49
C THR A 456 -16.04 15.89 -14.84
N ALA A 457 -16.62 14.70 -14.93
CA ALA A 457 -17.36 14.28 -16.13
C ALA A 457 -18.57 15.20 -16.41
N CYS A 458 -19.32 15.60 -15.39
CA CYS A 458 -20.40 16.58 -15.53
C CYS A 458 -19.86 17.95 -16.00
N SER A 459 -18.73 18.40 -15.47
CA SER A 459 -18.08 19.65 -15.88
C SER A 459 -17.68 19.63 -17.35
N HIS A 460 -17.01 18.57 -17.79
CA HIS A 460 -16.55 18.40 -19.17
C HIS A 460 -17.70 18.31 -20.18
N SER A 461 -18.85 17.74 -19.77
CA SER A 461 -20.06 17.68 -20.59
C SER A 461 -20.99 18.89 -20.45
N GLY A 462 -20.73 19.81 -19.51
CA GLY A 462 -21.58 20.97 -19.23
C GLY A 462 -22.96 20.62 -18.64
N GLN A 463 -23.12 19.45 -18.04
CA GLN A 463 -24.41 18.96 -17.53
C GLN A 463 -24.71 19.49 -16.12
N LEU A 464 -25.17 20.74 -16.03
CA LEU A 464 -25.45 21.42 -14.76
C LEU A 464 -26.37 20.64 -13.82
N GLY A 465 -27.48 20.11 -14.33
CA GLY A 465 -28.47 19.40 -13.51
C GLY A 465 -27.90 18.16 -12.84
N LEU A 466 -27.09 17.38 -13.57
CA LEU A 466 -26.45 16.19 -13.03
C LEU A 466 -25.32 16.52 -12.05
N GLY A 467 -24.54 17.58 -12.31
CA GLY A 467 -23.53 18.06 -11.36
C GLY A 467 -24.12 18.41 -9.99
N PHE A 468 -25.19 19.23 -9.96
CA PHE A 468 -25.89 19.54 -8.71
C PHE A 468 -26.56 18.32 -8.08
N HIS A 469 -27.09 17.40 -8.89
CA HIS A 469 -27.66 16.16 -8.38
C HIS A 469 -26.63 15.34 -7.60
N TYR A 470 -25.44 15.10 -8.16
CA TYR A 470 -24.40 14.31 -7.49
C TYR A 470 -23.77 15.05 -6.30
N PHE A 471 -23.61 16.37 -6.39
CA PHE A 471 -23.10 17.19 -5.28
C PHE A 471 -24.03 17.14 -4.04
N ASN A 472 -25.35 17.13 -4.27
CA ASN A 472 -26.32 16.97 -3.19
C ASN A 472 -26.43 15.51 -2.72
N LEU A 473 -26.39 14.54 -3.64
CA LEU A 473 -26.43 13.11 -3.31
C LEU A 473 -25.32 12.70 -2.32
N MET A 474 -24.11 13.26 -2.50
CA MET A 474 -22.97 13.08 -1.60
C MET A 474 -23.30 13.48 -0.16
N GLN A 475 -23.97 14.63 0.02
CA GLN A 475 -24.34 15.15 1.33
C GLN A 475 -25.54 14.39 1.92
N ASP A 476 -26.64 14.31 1.17
CA ASP A 476 -27.94 13.87 1.67
C ASP A 476 -27.99 12.37 1.95
N LYS A 477 -27.35 11.56 1.10
CA LYS A 477 -27.42 10.09 1.20
C LYS A 477 -26.18 9.48 1.84
N TYR A 478 -25.01 10.04 1.59
CA TYR A 478 -23.74 9.48 2.04
C TYR A 478 -23.17 10.20 3.27
N ASN A 479 -23.78 11.29 3.73
CA ASN A 479 -23.32 12.12 4.85
C ASN A 479 -21.84 12.52 4.70
N MET A 480 -21.41 12.76 3.47
CA MET A 480 -20.04 13.18 3.17
C MET A 480 -19.99 14.70 3.07
N SER A 481 -19.05 15.31 3.79
CA SER A 481 -18.84 16.76 3.73
C SER A 481 -18.05 17.12 2.46
N PRO A 482 -18.52 18.05 1.61
CA PRO A 482 -17.82 18.42 0.40
C PRO A 482 -16.42 19.00 0.69
N ALA A 483 -15.38 18.28 0.27
CA ALA A 483 -14.00 18.79 0.26
C ALA A 483 -13.79 19.89 -0.80
N LYS A 484 -12.66 20.62 -0.70
CA LYS A 484 -12.29 21.72 -1.61
C LYS A 484 -12.32 21.32 -3.10
N GLU A 485 -11.94 20.09 -3.40
CA GLU A 485 -11.88 19.54 -4.76
C GLU A 485 -13.28 19.41 -5.39
N HIS A 486 -14.30 19.06 -4.58
CA HIS A 486 -15.68 18.98 -5.06
C HIS A 486 -16.22 20.36 -5.45
N TYR A 487 -15.94 21.39 -4.63
CA TYR A 487 -16.26 22.77 -4.97
C TYR A 487 -15.52 23.22 -6.23
N GLY A 488 -14.24 22.86 -6.38
CA GLY A 488 -13.47 23.13 -7.59
C GLY A 488 -14.15 22.58 -8.86
N CYS A 489 -14.63 21.33 -8.81
CA CYS A 489 -15.36 20.72 -9.93
C CYS A 489 -16.67 21.46 -10.24
N MET A 490 -17.41 21.88 -9.21
CA MET A 490 -18.67 22.61 -9.39
C MET A 490 -18.46 24.04 -9.93
N VAL A 491 -17.41 24.72 -9.48
CA VAL A 491 -16.99 26.03 -10.00
C VAL A 491 -16.59 25.91 -11.47
N ASP A 492 -15.80 24.91 -11.85
CA ASP A 492 -15.44 24.64 -13.26
C ASP A 492 -16.69 24.35 -14.11
N LEU A 493 -17.63 23.55 -13.61
CA LEU A 493 -18.91 23.26 -14.26
C LEU A 493 -19.73 24.54 -14.51
N LEU A 494 -19.90 25.38 -13.49
CA LEU A 494 -20.63 26.65 -13.60
C LEU A 494 -19.93 27.63 -14.56
N CYS A 495 -18.60 27.67 -14.51
CA CYS A 495 -17.76 28.47 -15.40
C CYS A 495 -17.93 28.06 -16.87
N ARG A 496 -17.85 26.77 -17.17
CA ARG A 496 -18.04 26.22 -18.53
C ARG A 496 -19.45 26.47 -19.06
N ALA A 497 -20.45 26.33 -18.19
CA ALA A 497 -21.85 26.66 -18.50
C ALA A 497 -22.11 28.17 -18.65
N GLY A 498 -21.14 29.04 -18.30
CA GLY A 498 -21.25 30.49 -18.41
C GLY A 498 -22.01 31.17 -17.26
N ARG A 499 -22.31 30.46 -16.18
CA ARG A 499 -23.00 30.99 -14.98
C ARG A 499 -22.00 31.59 -14.00
N LEU A 500 -21.23 32.59 -14.45
CA LEU A 500 -20.10 33.16 -13.71
C LEU A 500 -20.49 33.76 -12.36
N SER A 501 -21.67 34.39 -12.26
CA SER A 501 -22.18 34.94 -11.00
C SER A 501 -22.39 33.87 -9.93
N GLU A 502 -22.83 32.68 -10.34
CA GLU A 502 -23.08 31.58 -9.42
C GLU A 502 -21.80 30.84 -9.06
N ALA A 503 -20.83 30.78 -9.99
CA ALA A 503 -19.50 30.29 -9.70
C ALA A 503 -18.81 31.17 -8.62
N GLU A 504 -18.89 32.49 -8.76
CA GLU A 504 -18.36 33.45 -7.77
C GLU A 504 -19.05 33.29 -6.41
N LYS A 505 -20.40 33.19 -6.39
CA LYS A 505 -21.15 32.94 -5.17
C LYS A 505 -20.75 31.62 -4.49
N MET A 506 -20.56 30.56 -5.26
CA MET A 506 -20.15 29.26 -4.74
C MET A 506 -18.76 29.31 -4.12
N ILE A 507 -17.81 30.07 -4.70
CA ILE A 507 -16.49 30.31 -4.11
C ILE A 507 -16.62 31.04 -2.76
N ASP A 508 -17.48 32.06 -2.69
CA ASP A 508 -17.68 32.84 -1.46
C ASP A 508 -18.26 31.99 -0.31
N GLU A 509 -19.17 31.07 -0.63
CA GLU A 509 -19.84 30.15 0.33
C GLU A 509 -18.97 28.97 0.79
N MET A 510 -17.76 28.78 0.22
CA MET A 510 -16.86 27.70 0.65
C MET A 510 -16.44 27.86 2.11
N PRO A 511 -16.50 26.79 2.94
CA PRO A 511 -16.14 26.84 4.36
C PRO A 511 -14.63 26.79 4.62
N PHE A 512 -13.81 26.82 3.57
CA PHE A 512 -12.35 26.69 3.62
C PHE A 512 -11.67 27.99 3.18
N GLU A 513 -10.37 28.12 3.49
CA GLU A 513 -9.55 29.16 2.88
C GLU A 513 -9.54 28.98 1.35
N LYS A 514 -9.79 30.07 0.64
CA LYS A 514 -9.96 30.07 -0.81
C LYS A 514 -8.57 30.00 -1.45
N ASP A 515 -8.26 28.87 -2.09
CA ASP A 515 -7.00 28.70 -2.81
C ASP A 515 -6.96 29.50 -4.12
N ASP A 516 -5.76 29.62 -4.69
CA ASP A 516 -5.51 30.29 -5.96
C ASP A 516 -6.16 29.55 -7.15
N VAL A 517 -6.37 28.24 -7.03
CA VAL A 517 -6.89 27.37 -8.10
C VAL A 517 -8.35 27.69 -8.46
N VAL A 518 -9.24 27.85 -7.48
CA VAL A 518 -10.66 28.18 -7.75
C VAL A 518 -10.81 29.57 -8.38
N TRP A 519 -10.02 30.55 -7.91
CA TRP A 519 -10.00 31.90 -8.49
C TRP A 519 -9.37 31.92 -9.88
N THR A 520 -8.31 31.15 -10.11
CA THR A 520 -7.69 31.00 -11.44
C THR A 520 -8.65 30.36 -12.43
N THR A 521 -9.45 29.38 -11.99
CA THR A 521 -10.50 28.74 -12.81
C THR A 521 -11.56 29.75 -13.23
N LEU A 522 -12.07 30.55 -12.29
CA LEU A 522 -13.00 31.64 -12.57
C LEU A 522 -12.38 32.70 -13.51
N LEU A 523 -11.12 33.07 -13.30
CA LEU A 523 -10.40 34.05 -14.12
C LEU A 523 -10.25 33.59 -15.58
N ARG A 524 -9.90 32.31 -15.79
CA ARG A 524 -9.85 31.70 -17.13
C ARG A 524 -11.22 31.73 -17.80
N ALA A 525 -12.28 31.42 -17.07
CA ALA A 525 -13.65 31.47 -17.58
C ALA A 525 -14.09 32.89 -17.95
N CYS A 526 -13.75 33.89 -17.13
CA CYS A 526 -13.99 35.29 -17.41
C CYS A 526 -13.28 35.75 -18.69
N THR A 527 -12.09 35.22 -18.98
CA THR A 527 -11.40 35.45 -20.26
C THR A 527 -12.18 34.91 -21.44
N ALA A 528 -12.66 33.66 -21.35
CA ALA A 528 -13.45 33.05 -22.42
C ALA A 528 -14.80 33.76 -22.66
N LYS A 529 -15.42 34.29 -21.60
CA LYS A 529 -16.74 34.97 -21.66
C LYS A 529 -16.64 36.50 -21.75
N ARG A 530 -15.43 37.07 -21.77
CA ARG A 530 -15.14 38.51 -21.81
C ARG A 530 -15.75 39.32 -20.65
N ASP A 531 -15.88 38.73 -19.45
CA ASP A 531 -16.35 39.43 -18.24
C ASP A 531 -15.18 40.13 -17.54
N VAL A 532 -15.03 41.43 -17.80
CA VAL A 532 -13.89 42.22 -17.30
C VAL A 532 -13.95 42.44 -15.79
N GLU A 533 -15.13 42.67 -15.24
CA GLU A 533 -15.28 43.05 -13.83
C GLU A 533 -15.02 41.87 -12.90
N ARG A 534 -15.57 40.69 -13.24
CA ARG A 534 -15.26 39.46 -12.49
C ARG A 534 -13.84 38.99 -12.72
N GLY A 535 -13.34 39.09 -13.95
CA GLY A 535 -11.95 38.79 -14.27
C GLY A 535 -10.96 39.61 -13.45
N ARG A 536 -11.20 40.92 -13.29
CA ARG A 536 -10.36 41.76 -12.44
C ARG A 536 -10.37 41.31 -10.98
N ARG A 537 -11.55 41.09 -10.39
CA ARG A 537 -11.66 40.66 -8.98
C ARG A 537 -11.00 39.32 -8.74
N ALA A 538 -11.22 38.35 -9.63
CA ALA A 538 -10.59 37.03 -9.54
C ALA A 538 -9.06 37.14 -9.61
N ALA A 539 -8.52 37.98 -10.52
CA ALA A 539 -7.09 38.22 -10.61
C ALA A 539 -6.50 38.92 -9.37
N GLU A 540 -7.23 39.88 -8.78
CA GLU A 540 -6.82 40.55 -7.53
C GLU A 540 -6.68 39.53 -6.38
N ARG A 541 -7.65 38.61 -6.23
CA ARG A 541 -7.58 37.56 -5.20
C ARG A 541 -6.41 36.59 -5.41
N VAL A 542 -6.11 36.20 -6.65
CA VAL A 542 -4.93 35.35 -6.92
C VAL A 542 -3.64 36.09 -6.57
N LEU A 543 -3.55 37.38 -6.87
CA LEU A 543 -2.35 38.20 -6.62
C LEU A 543 -2.15 38.58 -5.15
N GLU A 544 -3.21 38.55 -4.33
CA GLU A 544 -3.10 38.66 -2.86
C GLU A 544 -2.36 37.46 -2.27
N VAL A 545 -2.60 36.25 -2.80
CA VAL A 545 -1.95 35.01 -2.37
C VAL A 545 -0.56 34.88 -3.00
N GLU A 546 -0.45 35.09 -4.31
CA GLU A 546 0.79 34.98 -5.07
C GLU A 546 1.06 36.25 -5.90
N PRO A 547 1.79 37.24 -5.35
CA PRO A 547 2.01 38.53 -6.02
C PRO A 547 2.75 38.48 -7.36
N THR A 548 3.44 37.38 -7.65
CA THR A 548 4.23 37.12 -8.87
C THR A 548 3.57 36.13 -9.83
N SER A 549 2.32 35.74 -9.59
CA SER A 549 1.61 34.75 -10.42
C SER A 549 1.57 35.17 -11.90
N SER A 550 2.29 34.42 -12.74
CA SER A 550 2.37 34.68 -14.17
C SER A 550 1.03 34.43 -14.86
N THR A 551 0.33 33.37 -14.44
CA THR A 551 -0.98 32.98 -14.96
C THR A 551 -2.00 34.10 -14.77
N ALA A 552 -2.10 34.66 -13.56
CA ALA A 552 -3.08 35.72 -13.26
C ALA A 552 -2.82 37.01 -14.05
N LEU A 553 -1.56 37.46 -14.11
CA LEU A 553 -1.21 38.69 -14.84
C LEU A 553 -1.38 38.53 -16.36
N VAL A 554 -1.00 37.37 -16.92
CA VAL A 554 -1.18 37.09 -18.35
C VAL A 554 -2.66 37.00 -18.72
N THR A 555 -3.46 36.27 -17.94
CA THR A 555 -4.91 36.15 -18.21
C THR A 555 -5.61 37.49 -18.06
N LEU A 556 -5.29 38.29 -17.03
CA LEU A 556 -5.85 39.65 -16.87
C LEU A 556 -5.47 40.57 -18.04
N ALA A 557 -4.21 40.54 -18.50
CA ALA A 557 -3.79 41.31 -19.67
C ALA A 557 -4.51 40.86 -20.95
N ASN A 558 -4.77 39.56 -21.10
CA ASN A 558 -5.52 39.01 -22.23
C ASN A 558 -7.00 39.42 -22.19
N ILE A 559 -7.64 39.43 -21.01
CA ILE A 559 -9.01 39.95 -20.82
C ILE A 559 -9.08 41.39 -21.33
N TYR A 560 -8.23 42.28 -20.82
CA TYR A 560 -8.22 43.68 -21.23
C TYR A 560 -7.96 43.86 -22.73
N SER A 561 -7.03 43.08 -23.30
CA SER A 561 -6.76 43.11 -24.74
C SER A 561 -7.97 42.66 -25.56
N SER A 562 -8.68 41.60 -25.12
CA SER A 562 -9.85 41.05 -25.82
C SER A 562 -11.10 41.95 -25.76
N THR A 563 -11.14 42.89 -24.80
CA THR A 563 -12.21 43.87 -24.63
C THR A 563 -11.77 45.29 -25.01
N GLU A 564 -10.70 45.42 -25.81
CA GLU A 564 -10.18 46.69 -26.35
C GLU A 564 -9.74 47.72 -25.28
N LYS A 565 -9.49 47.28 -24.04
CA LYS A 565 -8.96 48.09 -22.93
C LYS A 565 -7.42 48.10 -22.96
N TRP A 566 -6.86 48.67 -24.03
CA TRP A 566 -5.42 48.60 -24.32
C TRP A 566 -4.52 49.29 -23.29
N LYS A 567 -5.01 50.36 -22.65
CA LYS A 567 -4.26 51.10 -21.62
C LYS A 567 -4.04 50.24 -20.38
N GLU A 568 -5.09 49.59 -19.92
CA GLU A 568 -5.08 48.67 -18.77
C GLU A 568 -4.21 47.45 -19.06
N ALA A 569 -4.32 46.87 -20.26
CA ALA A 569 -3.43 45.78 -20.69
C ALA A 569 -1.94 46.18 -20.68
N ALA A 570 -1.62 47.40 -21.11
CA ALA A 570 -0.25 47.92 -21.08
C ALA A 570 0.28 48.11 -19.65
N ILE A 571 -0.56 48.57 -18.71
CA ILE A 571 -0.22 48.70 -17.29
C ILE A 571 0.11 47.33 -16.69
N VAL A 572 -0.75 46.32 -16.92
CA VAL A 572 -0.51 44.95 -16.42
C VAL A 572 0.78 44.37 -16.99
N ARG A 573 1.03 44.51 -18.30
CA ARG A 573 2.28 44.03 -18.93
C ARG A 573 3.52 44.78 -18.43
N LYS A 574 3.41 46.07 -18.11
CA LYS A 574 4.51 46.83 -17.48
C LYS A 574 4.79 46.32 -16.07
N SER A 575 3.75 46.03 -15.29
CA SER A 575 3.85 45.43 -13.95
C SER A 575 4.54 44.06 -13.98
N MET A 576 4.20 43.21 -14.97
CA MET A 576 4.90 41.93 -15.19
C MET A 576 6.41 42.12 -15.40
N LYS A 577 6.81 43.08 -16.26
CA LYS A 577 8.23 43.37 -16.49
C LYS A 577 8.95 43.87 -15.23
N SER A 578 8.32 44.76 -14.46
CA SER A 578 8.93 45.27 -13.22
C SER A 578 9.06 44.21 -12.12
N LYS A 579 8.18 43.20 -12.12
CA LYS A 579 8.21 42.09 -11.17
C LYS A 579 9.08 40.91 -11.63
N GLY A 580 9.73 41.00 -12.80
CA GLY A 580 10.54 39.91 -13.36
C GLY A 580 9.71 38.69 -13.78
N VAL A 581 8.40 38.84 -13.98
CA VAL A 581 7.50 37.73 -14.31
C VAL A 581 7.68 37.38 -15.79
N VAL A 582 8.26 36.21 -16.05
CA VAL A 582 8.44 35.66 -17.40
C VAL A 582 7.33 34.64 -17.67
N LYS A 583 6.73 34.72 -18.86
CA LYS A 583 5.81 33.69 -19.32
C LYS A 583 6.63 32.48 -19.74
N GLU A 584 6.50 31.36 -19.03
CA GLU A 584 7.06 30.10 -19.50
C GLU A 584 6.27 29.60 -20.72
N PRO A 585 6.94 29.35 -21.87
CA PRO A 585 6.28 28.73 -23.00
C PRO A 585 5.97 27.28 -22.66
N GLY A 586 4.72 26.85 -22.89
CA GLY A 586 4.37 25.44 -22.81
C GLY A 586 5.25 24.63 -23.77
N TRP A 587 5.71 23.46 -23.34
CA TRP A 587 6.60 22.62 -24.13
C TRP A 587 6.09 21.18 -24.12
N SER A 588 6.43 20.43 -25.17
CA SER A 588 6.20 18.99 -25.29
C SER A 588 7.49 18.32 -25.70
N SER A 589 7.62 17.02 -25.44
CA SER A 589 8.77 16.25 -25.92
C SER A 589 8.33 14.94 -26.52
N ILE A 590 9.08 14.46 -27.51
CA ILE A 590 8.88 13.15 -28.14
C ILE A 590 10.18 12.36 -28.06
N LEU A 591 10.05 11.05 -27.85
CA LEU A 591 11.17 10.11 -27.92
C LEU A 591 11.17 9.44 -29.31
N ILE A 592 12.17 9.73 -30.13
CA ILE A 592 12.37 9.07 -31.42
C ILE A 592 13.73 8.37 -31.39
N LYS A 593 13.73 7.03 -31.53
CA LYS A 593 14.96 6.19 -31.62
C LYS A 593 15.97 6.53 -30.51
N ASP A 594 15.51 6.53 -29.26
CA ASP A 594 16.28 6.83 -28.05
C ASP A 594 16.84 8.26 -27.94
N ARG A 595 16.31 9.21 -28.73
CA ARG A 595 16.57 10.65 -28.56
C ARG A 595 15.29 11.40 -28.19
N VAL A 596 15.37 12.15 -27.09
CA VAL A 596 14.30 13.06 -26.67
C VAL A 596 14.46 14.38 -27.43
N SER A 597 13.48 14.72 -28.25
CA SER A 597 13.36 16.04 -28.89
C SER A 597 12.28 16.84 -28.17
N ALA A 598 12.65 17.98 -27.58
CA ALA A 598 11.74 18.90 -26.94
C ALA A 598 11.33 20.05 -27.89
N PHE A 599 10.06 20.43 -27.84
CA PHE A 599 9.44 21.51 -28.62
C PHE A 599 8.77 22.48 -27.66
N ALA A 600 9.23 23.73 -27.63
CA ALA A 600 8.56 24.79 -26.90
C ALA A 600 7.59 25.54 -27.82
N SER A 601 6.49 26.05 -27.28
CA SER A 601 5.52 26.89 -27.99
C SER A 601 6.22 28.14 -28.54
N GLY A 602 6.25 28.26 -29.86
CA GLY A 602 6.97 29.34 -30.56
C GLY A 602 8.49 29.15 -30.67
N GLY A 603 9.02 28.01 -30.20
CA GLY A 603 10.44 27.68 -30.24
C GLY A 603 10.91 27.23 -31.63
N ARG A 604 12.05 27.76 -32.09
CA ARG A 604 12.71 27.36 -33.35
C ARG A 604 14.07 26.67 -33.12
N SER A 605 14.28 26.11 -31.92
CA SER A 605 15.55 25.47 -31.53
C SER A 605 15.74 24.08 -32.14
N HIS A 606 14.70 23.45 -32.67
CA HIS A 606 14.79 22.11 -33.26
C HIS A 606 15.53 22.16 -34.61
N PRO A 607 16.47 21.25 -34.91
CA PRO A 607 17.22 21.23 -36.17
C PRO A 607 16.35 21.18 -37.43
N GLN A 608 15.15 20.61 -37.32
CA GLN A 608 14.15 20.52 -38.40
C GLN A 608 13.00 21.52 -38.22
N SER A 609 13.22 22.65 -37.54
CA SER A 609 12.15 23.59 -37.21
C SER A 609 11.42 24.10 -38.46
N GLU A 610 12.12 24.36 -39.56
CA GLU A 610 11.48 24.86 -40.80
C GLU A 610 10.51 23.84 -41.39
N ASP A 611 10.90 22.56 -41.46
CA ASP A 611 10.04 21.47 -41.94
C ASP A 611 8.80 21.33 -41.05
N ILE A 612 8.99 21.39 -39.73
CA ILE A 612 7.90 21.27 -38.74
C ILE A 612 6.92 22.43 -38.90
N TYR A 613 7.41 23.66 -39.00
CA TYR A 613 6.56 24.84 -39.19
C TYR A 613 5.85 24.83 -40.55
N SER A 614 6.49 24.33 -41.61
CA SER A 614 5.84 24.13 -42.90
C SER A 614 4.68 23.13 -42.82
N VAL A 615 4.88 22.00 -42.12
CA VAL A 615 3.81 21.01 -41.89
C VAL A 615 2.69 21.61 -41.02
N LEU A 616 3.02 22.33 -39.94
CA LEU A 616 2.03 23.00 -39.09
C LEU A 616 1.21 24.04 -39.88
N GLU A 617 1.86 24.84 -40.72
CA GLU A 617 1.17 25.81 -41.59
C GLU A 617 0.21 25.11 -42.56
N SER A 618 0.62 23.98 -43.16
CA SER A 618 -0.27 23.20 -44.03
C SER A 618 -1.46 22.55 -43.30
N LEU A 619 -1.28 22.13 -42.04
CA LEU A 619 -2.35 21.63 -41.19
C LEU A 619 -3.34 22.75 -40.80
N VAL A 620 -2.84 23.96 -40.52
CA VAL A 620 -3.68 25.12 -40.18
C VAL A 620 -4.41 25.68 -41.41
N SER A 621 -3.81 25.61 -42.60
CA SER A 621 -4.42 26.05 -43.85
C SER A 621 -5.39 25.03 -44.47
N GLY A 622 -5.54 23.84 -43.88
CA GLY A 622 -6.38 22.77 -44.41
C GLY A 622 -5.94 22.23 -45.79
N ALA A 623 -4.69 22.46 -46.18
CA ALA A 623 -4.16 22.01 -47.46
C ALA A 623 -3.51 20.63 -47.31
N GLU A 624 -3.76 19.71 -48.25
CA GLU A 624 -3.06 18.43 -48.27
C GLU A 624 -1.54 18.65 -48.35
N PRO A 625 -0.72 17.96 -47.54
CA PRO A 625 0.73 18.13 -47.60
C PRO A 625 1.22 17.71 -48.99
N LEU A 626 1.97 18.58 -49.66
CA LEU A 626 2.71 18.23 -50.86
C LEU A 626 3.61 17.03 -50.53
N ARG A 627 3.33 15.90 -51.19
CA ARG A 627 4.06 14.64 -51.05
C ARG A 627 5.55 14.84 -51.30
N TYR A 628 6.31 14.96 -50.23
CA TYR A 628 7.74 14.68 -50.22
C TYR A 628 8.01 13.49 -49.29
N GLY A 629 8.02 12.30 -49.89
CA GLY A 629 8.92 11.19 -49.51
C GLY A 629 8.80 10.51 -48.14
N CYS A 630 7.85 10.85 -47.27
CA CYS A 630 7.67 10.14 -45.99
C CYS A 630 6.30 9.47 -45.93
N GLU A 631 6.27 8.13 -46.00
CA GLU A 631 5.07 7.34 -45.75
C GLU A 631 4.60 7.53 -44.29
N MET A 632 3.75 8.53 -44.07
CA MET A 632 2.98 8.66 -42.84
C MET A 632 1.83 7.65 -42.89
N LYS A 633 2.02 6.48 -42.27
CA LYS A 633 0.88 5.66 -41.83
C LYS A 633 0.08 6.50 -40.85
N ARG A 634 -1.19 6.80 -41.19
CA ARG A 634 -2.15 7.40 -40.27
C ARG A 634 -2.45 6.40 -39.16
N ASP A 635 -1.67 6.43 -38.09
CA ASP A 635 -2.15 6.04 -36.76
C ASP A 635 -2.72 7.28 -36.09
N SER A 636 -4.01 7.21 -35.73
CA SER A 636 -4.79 8.27 -35.11
C SER A 636 -4.38 8.48 -33.64
N GLY A 637 -3.15 8.95 -33.43
CA GLY A 637 -2.65 9.43 -32.14
C GLY A 637 -2.93 10.92 -32.00
N SER A 638 -3.91 11.25 -31.16
CA SER A 638 -4.24 12.62 -30.76
C SER A 638 -3.02 13.28 -30.10
N ILE A 639 -2.42 14.26 -30.76
CA ILE A 639 -1.42 15.13 -30.13
C ILE A 639 -2.17 16.08 -29.21
N GLN A 640 -2.12 15.85 -27.89
CA GLN A 640 -2.49 16.85 -26.90
C GLN A 640 -1.23 17.60 -26.47
N ILE A 641 -1.32 18.93 -26.57
CA ILE A 641 -0.36 19.87 -26.01
C ILE A 641 -0.64 19.92 -24.50
N LEU A 642 0.35 19.56 -23.68
CA LEU A 642 0.33 19.73 -22.23
C LEU A 642 0.16 21.20 -21.84
#